data_AF-A0A3D8H9G0-F1
#
_entry.id   AF-A0A3D8H9G0-F1
#
_cell.length_a   1.000
_cell.length_b   1.000
_cell.length_c   1.000
_cell.angle_alpha   90.00
_cell.angle_beta   90.00
_cell.angle_gamma   90.00
#
_symmetry.space_group_name_H-M   'P 1'
#
loop_
_entity.id
_entity.type
_entity.pdbx_description
1 polymer ?
#
loop_
_entity_poly.entity_id
_entity_poly.type
_entity_poly.pdbx_seq_one_letter_code
_entity_poly.pdbx_strand_id
1 'polypeptide(L)'
;MKKRLISVFGMLLFPLFLIAQQRVIVDTDIDSDVDDAGTLAMLYTLHKQHKINLLGTIVTSDDPFAATCVSAFNAFYGMGQLPLGFLEGQSSLKNHSRYTRQISEEFPHDLASWRDAEAATHTYRKLLAESPDHSVVILTIGHLSSLQKLLQSSADQYSPLNGKQLVEAKVRKWYCMGGLFPEGKEANFSRPDPASTVYCLANWTKDVVFCGWEIGQQVVTGDAALKAKLPREYPMYRAYELYNNFQGRASWDQVTAFLLSDEASRYFELDNAGSCQLQADGSNRWIPGPKRNQSIVRFKSGVNVQEVAGQITKLMLGKDIPVNSYIPWKGKSVDFSHGPLVVSANKRFLAHTDGTPFFYMGDTAWELFHRLTEEEIDRYLENRRGKGFNVIQAVILAELDGLDTPDRNGNKPLINNDPAKPNETYFRWVDRIIEKAAAKGMYMGLLPTWGDKVDKQWGVGPVIFNERNIAEYGRFLANRYKDYPNIIWIIGGDRNGGDTNFPVWNALANAIKSIDKNHLMTFHPYGRHTSSRWFHAADWLNFNSSQTGHADCCFDIFEKLIVGDYNKQPVKPCINMEPCYEDHPVRGKVCTSTTWFGDANTRQALYWSLFSGAAGHTYGCHPIWQCMSPAYTPTGNVLNNWYDDLDLPGAGSMIHARRLFERYDYFSRRPAPEIILTKQQAIGDMAVAIQGDGYAFVYLPHGNAVDVSLEALTNASILTLQWYNPRTGQYSFIADVPAKGGYQVKPESSGKGNDWIFVMNSKKM
;
A
#
# COMPACT_ATOMS: atom_id res chain seq x y z
N MET A 1 20.15 -58.65 26.48
CA MET A 1 21.17 -58.18 25.52
C MET A 1 20.56 -57.11 24.62
N LYS A 2 20.67 -55.83 25.00
CA LYS A 2 21.37 -54.77 24.25
C LYS A 2 21.26 -54.87 22.71
N LYS A 3 20.42 -54.02 22.12
CA LYS A 3 20.83 -53.05 21.08
C LYS A 3 19.76 -51.95 20.97
N ARG A 4 20.19 -50.74 21.33
CA ARG A 4 19.45 -49.47 21.22
C ARG A 4 19.38 -49.10 19.74
N LEU A 5 18.20 -48.78 19.22
CA LEU A 5 18.06 -47.89 18.06
C LEU A 5 17.68 -46.51 18.58
N ILE A 6 18.64 -45.60 18.55
CA ILE A 6 18.43 -44.17 18.69
C ILE A 6 18.11 -43.69 17.28
N SER A 7 16.84 -43.46 16.96
CA SER A 7 16.45 -42.70 15.78
C SER A 7 16.50 -41.23 16.17
N VAL A 8 17.61 -40.59 15.80
CA VAL A 8 17.76 -39.13 15.84
C VAL A 8 16.79 -38.56 14.79
N PHE A 9 15.66 -38.00 15.24
CA PHE A 9 14.85 -37.09 14.45
C PHE A 9 15.63 -35.77 14.36
N GLY A 10 16.50 -35.66 13.36
CA GLY A 10 17.02 -34.38 12.92
C GLY A 10 15.92 -33.65 12.19
N MET A 11 15.12 -32.84 12.90
CA MET A 11 14.37 -31.76 12.26
C MET A 11 15.38 -30.84 11.60
N LEU A 12 15.55 -30.98 10.29
CA LEU A 12 16.05 -29.93 9.43
C LEU A 12 15.04 -28.78 9.51
N LEU A 13 15.20 -27.93 10.52
CA LEU A 13 14.78 -26.54 10.47
C LEU A 13 15.52 -25.92 9.29
N PHE A 14 14.95 -26.01 8.09
CA PHE A 14 15.30 -25.06 7.04
C PHE A 14 14.86 -23.71 7.56
N PRO A 15 15.78 -22.78 7.87
CA PRO A 15 15.38 -21.40 8.00
C PRO A 15 14.82 -21.04 6.63
N LEU A 16 13.54 -20.68 6.57
CA LEU A 16 13.03 -19.86 5.48
C LEU A 16 13.85 -18.57 5.52
N PHE A 17 15.02 -18.58 4.87
CA PHE A 17 15.74 -17.37 4.54
C PHE A 17 14.85 -16.65 3.53
N LEU A 18 13.95 -15.81 4.05
CA LEU A 18 13.44 -14.68 3.31
C LEU A 18 14.67 -13.89 2.86
N ILE A 19 15.05 -14.04 1.59
CA ILE A 19 16.09 -13.22 1.00
C ILE A 19 15.56 -11.79 1.06
N ALA A 20 16.10 -11.00 1.99
CA ALA A 20 15.71 -9.61 2.13
C ALA A 20 15.97 -8.88 0.80
N GLN A 21 14.95 -8.21 0.28
CA GLN A 21 15.04 -7.44 -0.96
C GLN A 21 16.20 -6.45 -0.89
N GLN A 22 16.86 -6.27 -2.03
CA GLN A 22 17.91 -5.25 -2.15
C GLN A 22 17.29 -3.87 -1.95
N ARG A 23 17.79 -3.08 -0.99
CA ARG A 23 17.34 -1.71 -0.77
C ARG A 23 18.11 -0.79 -1.70
N VAL A 24 17.45 -0.07 -2.59
CA VAL A 24 18.12 0.66 -3.69
C VAL A 24 17.86 2.16 -3.55
N ILE A 25 18.92 2.96 -3.59
CA ILE A 25 18.83 4.40 -3.86
C ILE A 25 19.36 4.61 -5.28
N VAL A 26 18.59 5.28 -6.14
CA VAL A 26 18.99 5.58 -7.51
C VAL A 26 19.38 7.05 -7.65
N ASP A 27 20.45 7.33 -8.39
CA ASP A 27 20.90 8.66 -8.79
C ASP A 27 20.81 8.79 -10.32
N THR A 28 20.11 9.81 -10.82
CA THR A 28 19.73 9.97 -12.23
C THR A 28 19.85 11.43 -12.66
N ASP A 29 20.39 11.67 -13.85
CA ASP A 29 20.41 12.99 -14.47
C ASP A 29 19.15 13.24 -15.31
N ILE A 30 18.39 12.22 -15.76
CA ILE A 30 17.03 12.25 -16.37
C ILE A 30 16.80 13.27 -17.52
N ASP A 31 17.77 14.12 -17.84
CA ASP A 31 17.63 15.26 -18.74
C ASP A 31 18.35 15.02 -20.07
N SER A 32 19.48 14.32 -20.02
CA SER A 32 20.48 14.23 -21.06
C SER A 32 20.14 13.20 -22.13
N ASP A 33 19.68 12.01 -21.73
CA ASP A 33 19.24 10.92 -22.59
C ASP A 33 17.92 10.29 -22.08
N VAL A 34 17.31 9.42 -22.88
CA VAL A 34 16.01 8.82 -22.58
C VAL A 34 16.14 7.47 -21.84
N ASP A 35 17.35 6.95 -21.71
CA ASP A 35 17.58 5.72 -20.99
C ASP A 35 17.30 5.81 -19.49
N ASP A 36 17.45 6.97 -18.86
CA ASP A 36 16.97 7.23 -17.50
C ASP A 36 15.47 6.98 -17.37
N ALA A 37 14.66 7.49 -18.31
CA ALA A 37 13.20 7.33 -18.30
C ALA A 37 12.80 5.85 -18.39
N GLY A 38 13.49 5.10 -19.25
CA GLY A 38 13.36 3.64 -19.31
C GLY A 38 13.77 2.95 -18.02
N THR A 39 14.85 3.41 -17.40
CA THR A 39 15.42 2.83 -16.18
C THR A 39 14.53 3.07 -14.97
N LEU A 40 13.97 4.27 -14.79
CA LEU A 40 13.00 4.54 -13.73
C LEU A 40 11.77 3.62 -13.84
N ALA A 41 11.23 3.45 -15.05
CA ALA A 41 10.12 2.53 -15.29
C ALA A 41 10.48 1.09 -14.89
N MET A 42 11.70 0.62 -15.22
CA MET A 42 12.18 -0.70 -14.79
C MET A 42 12.30 -0.83 -13.28
N LEU A 43 12.86 0.18 -12.60
CA LEU A 43 13.02 0.16 -11.14
C LEU A 43 11.66 0.12 -10.43
N TYR A 44 10.66 0.85 -10.92
CA TYR A 44 9.30 0.74 -10.40
C TYR A 44 8.71 -0.65 -10.61
N THR A 45 8.96 -1.27 -11.76
CA THR A 45 8.53 -2.64 -12.02
C THR A 45 9.20 -3.63 -11.08
N LEU A 46 10.52 -3.59 -10.94
CA LEU A 46 11.26 -4.45 -10.00
C LEU A 46 10.81 -4.23 -8.55
N HIS A 47 10.45 -3.00 -8.19
CA HIS A 47 9.91 -2.69 -6.88
C HIS A 47 8.52 -3.32 -6.66
N LYS A 48 7.61 -3.17 -7.63
CA LYS A 48 6.27 -3.77 -7.59
C LYS A 48 6.31 -5.30 -7.67
N GLN A 49 7.31 -5.86 -8.33
CA GLN A 49 7.57 -7.30 -8.36
C GLN A 49 8.19 -7.82 -7.06
N HIS A 50 8.45 -6.96 -6.07
CA HIS A 50 9.09 -7.34 -4.81
C HIS A 50 10.50 -7.92 -4.99
N LYS A 51 11.20 -7.53 -6.08
CA LYS A 51 12.60 -7.90 -6.33
C LYS A 51 13.57 -6.91 -5.68
N ILE A 52 13.19 -5.64 -5.64
CA ILE A 52 13.92 -4.59 -4.92
C ILE A 52 12.99 -3.79 -4.01
N ASN A 53 13.58 -3.13 -3.03
CA ASN A 53 12.95 -2.08 -2.25
C ASN A 53 13.55 -0.73 -2.66
N LEU A 54 12.93 -0.04 -3.62
CA LEU A 54 13.37 1.28 -4.05
C LEU A 54 13.10 2.28 -2.91
N LEU A 55 14.16 2.89 -2.39
CA LEU A 55 14.12 3.76 -1.22
C LEU A 55 13.85 5.21 -1.57
N GLY A 56 14.29 5.67 -2.74
CA GLY A 56 14.17 7.05 -3.18
C GLY A 56 15.03 7.32 -4.42
N THR A 57 14.82 8.48 -5.01
CA THR A 57 15.51 8.96 -6.21
C THR A 57 16.27 10.24 -5.90
N ILE A 58 17.51 10.32 -6.36
CA ILE A 58 18.35 11.50 -6.29
C ILE A 58 18.54 12.02 -7.72
N VAL A 59 18.28 13.30 -7.93
CA VAL A 59 18.39 13.95 -9.24
C VAL A 59 19.69 14.76 -9.28
N THR A 60 20.57 14.43 -10.22
CA THR A 60 21.90 15.07 -10.45
C THR A 60 21.96 15.97 -11.69
N SER A 61 20.80 16.20 -12.29
CA SER A 61 20.54 17.06 -13.45
C SER A 61 20.83 18.54 -13.22
N ASP A 62 21.29 19.23 -14.27
CA ASP A 62 21.32 20.70 -14.33
C ASP A 62 20.09 21.32 -15.03
N ASP A 63 19.06 20.51 -15.30
CA ASP A 63 17.77 20.92 -15.86
C ASP A 63 16.75 21.29 -14.76
N PRO A 64 16.09 22.45 -14.86
CA PRO A 64 15.13 22.90 -13.84
C PRO A 64 13.83 22.09 -13.80
N PHE A 65 13.55 21.24 -14.80
CA PHE A 65 12.37 20.39 -14.85
C PHE A 65 12.65 18.94 -14.44
N ALA A 66 13.91 18.54 -14.26
CA ALA A 66 14.27 17.16 -13.95
C ALA A 66 13.60 16.61 -12.68
N ALA A 67 13.61 17.36 -11.56
CA ALA A 67 12.94 16.93 -10.32
C ALA A 67 11.42 16.77 -10.52
N THR A 68 10.78 17.72 -11.18
CA THR A 68 9.34 17.66 -11.50
C THR A 68 9.02 16.52 -12.47
N CYS A 69 9.91 16.20 -13.41
CA CYS A 69 9.77 15.06 -14.33
C CYS A 69 9.83 13.74 -13.56
N VAL A 70 10.81 13.57 -12.66
CA VAL A 70 10.86 12.38 -11.77
C VAL A 70 9.62 12.32 -10.88
N SER A 71 9.15 13.44 -10.35
CA SER A 71 7.90 13.50 -9.57
C SER A 71 6.68 13.07 -10.39
N ALA A 72 6.61 13.44 -11.68
CA ALA A 72 5.56 12.99 -12.59
C ALA A 72 5.62 11.47 -12.84
N PHE A 73 6.82 10.92 -13.07
CA PHE A 73 7.02 9.48 -13.13
C PHE A 73 6.59 8.80 -11.83
N ASN A 74 7.00 9.33 -10.68
CA ASN A 74 6.61 8.79 -9.38
C ASN A 74 5.08 8.77 -9.24
N ALA A 75 4.41 9.89 -9.48
CA ALA A 75 2.95 9.98 -9.39
C ALA A 75 2.25 9.01 -10.36
N PHE A 76 2.69 8.95 -11.63
CA PHE A 76 2.10 8.09 -12.65
C PHE A 76 2.23 6.60 -12.29
N TYR A 77 3.41 6.17 -11.86
CA TYR A 77 3.66 4.77 -11.51
C TYR A 77 3.21 4.42 -10.08
N GLY A 78 2.50 5.32 -9.37
CA GLY A 78 1.97 5.07 -8.02
C GLY A 78 3.04 5.11 -6.92
N MET A 79 4.17 5.75 -7.19
CA MET A 79 5.35 5.91 -6.35
C MET A 79 5.49 7.34 -5.78
N GLY A 80 4.43 8.16 -5.77
CA GLY A 80 4.48 9.56 -5.30
C GLY A 80 5.02 9.76 -3.87
N GLN A 81 5.00 8.71 -3.05
CA GLN A 81 5.57 8.72 -1.70
C GLN A 81 7.07 8.42 -1.63
N LEU A 82 7.74 8.14 -2.75
CA LEU A 82 9.19 7.95 -2.78
C LEU A 82 9.89 9.28 -2.52
N PRO A 83 10.80 9.34 -1.52
CA PRO A 83 11.68 10.48 -1.32
C PRO A 83 12.42 10.85 -2.60
N LEU A 84 12.43 12.14 -2.89
CA LEU A 84 13.03 12.74 -4.08
C LEU A 84 13.97 13.86 -3.66
N GLY A 85 15.26 13.66 -3.88
CA GLY A 85 16.31 14.65 -3.62
C GLY A 85 16.78 15.32 -4.91
N PHE A 86 17.13 16.60 -4.86
CA PHE A 86 17.67 17.36 -5.99
C PHE A 86 19.04 17.96 -5.67
N LEU A 87 19.98 17.88 -6.61
CA LEU A 87 21.33 18.43 -6.45
C LEU A 87 21.26 19.95 -6.26
N GLU A 88 21.63 20.40 -5.06
CA GLU A 88 21.66 21.82 -4.72
C GLU A 88 22.93 22.53 -5.20
N GLY A 89 22.95 23.86 -5.15
CA GLY A 89 24.16 24.66 -5.38
C GLY A 89 24.70 24.60 -6.80
N GLN A 90 23.85 24.35 -7.79
CA GLN A 90 24.21 24.34 -9.20
C GLN A 90 24.42 25.77 -9.69
N SER A 91 25.59 26.03 -10.29
CA SER A 91 26.01 27.38 -10.69
C SER A 91 25.18 27.97 -11.83
N SER A 92 24.58 27.13 -12.67
CA SER A 92 23.60 27.51 -13.67
C SER A 92 22.68 26.34 -14.00
N LEU A 93 21.36 26.53 -13.89
CA LEU A 93 20.39 25.57 -14.42
C LEU A 93 20.11 25.87 -15.90
N LYS A 94 20.06 24.84 -16.74
CA LYS A 94 19.85 24.93 -18.18
C LYS A 94 18.72 24.00 -18.59
N ASN A 95 17.63 24.58 -19.08
CA ASN A 95 16.60 23.80 -19.76
C ASN A 95 17.12 23.37 -21.14
N HIS A 96 17.58 22.14 -21.23
CA HIS A 96 18.20 21.60 -22.44
C HIS A 96 17.70 20.19 -22.79
N SER A 97 16.98 19.54 -21.87
CA SER A 97 16.39 18.25 -22.13
C SER A 97 15.41 18.31 -23.31
N ARG A 98 15.29 17.20 -24.02
CA ARG A 98 14.28 17.04 -25.07
C ARG A 98 12.89 16.78 -24.53
N TYR A 99 12.75 16.40 -23.25
CA TYR A 99 11.48 15.90 -22.72
C TYR A 99 11.12 16.33 -21.30
N THR A 100 12.07 16.62 -20.40
CA THR A 100 11.76 16.85 -18.96
C THR A 100 10.68 17.93 -18.77
N ARG A 101 10.80 19.05 -19.49
CA ARG A 101 9.82 20.15 -19.43
C ARG A 101 8.42 19.69 -19.85
N GLN A 102 8.30 19.07 -21.02
CA GLN A 102 7.01 18.64 -21.55
C GLN A 102 6.37 17.60 -20.63
N ILE A 103 7.15 16.68 -20.06
CA ILE A 103 6.63 15.72 -19.08
C ILE A 103 6.10 16.44 -17.84
N SER A 104 6.86 17.39 -17.27
CA SER A 104 6.41 18.17 -16.11
C SER A 104 5.14 18.98 -16.40
N GLU A 105 5.01 19.53 -17.61
CA GLU A 105 3.83 20.34 -17.98
C GLU A 105 2.59 19.48 -18.30
N GLU A 106 2.77 18.27 -18.85
CA GLU A 106 1.67 17.42 -19.32
C GLU A 106 1.15 16.43 -18.26
N PHE A 107 1.97 16.07 -17.27
CA PHE A 107 1.68 14.99 -16.32
C PHE A 107 1.51 15.49 -14.87
N PRO A 108 0.51 14.98 -14.11
CA PRO A 108 0.36 15.31 -12.69
C PRO A 108 1.60 14.93 -11.88
N HIS A 109 2.05 15.82 -11.01
CA HIS A 109 3.18 15.62 -10.11
C HIS A 109 2.99 16.37 -8.78
N ASP A 110 3.70 15.93 -7.73
CA ASP A 110 3.49 16.42 -6.36
C ASP A 110 4.36 17.64 -6.00
N LEU A 111 5.35 17.98 -6.84
CA LEU A 111 6.23 19.15 -6.65
C LEU A 111 5.74 20.35 -7.44
N ALA A 112 5.50 21.51 -6.81
CA ALA A 112 5.17 22.73 -7.56
C ALA A 112 6.35 23.22 -8.42
N SER A 113 7.58 23.05 -7.94
CA SER A 113 8.81 23.36 -8.67
C SER A 113 10.00 22.56 -8.13
N TRP A 114 11.13 22.59 -8.84
CA TRP A 114 12.40 22.01 -8.35
C TRP A 114 12.90 22.63 -7.04
N ARG A 115 12.47 23.86 -6.70
CA ARG A 115 12.86 24.55 -5.45
C ARG A 115 12.23 23.92 -4.21
N ASP A 116 11.14 23.17 -4.40
CA ASP A 116 10.41 22.49 -3.35
C ASP A 116 10.94 21.07 -3.12
N ALA A 117 11.87 20.60 -3.96
CA ALA A 117 12.55 19.33 -3.77
C ALA A 117 13.55 19.41 -2.59
N GLU A 118 13.65 18.34 -1.82
CA GLU A 118 14.62 18.22 -0.74
C GLU A 118 16.06 18.18 -1.32
N ALA A 119 17.04 18.69 -0.58
CA ALA A 119 18.43 18.64 -1.04
C ALA A 119 18.93 17.19 -1.15
N ALA A 120 19.60 16.84 -2.26
CA ALA A 120 20.10 15.50 -2.53
C ALA A 120 20.93 14.91 -1.37
N THR A 121 21.81 15.72 -0.77
CA THR A 121 22.64 15.28 0.38
C THR A 121 21.80 14.96 1.61
N HIS A 122 20.76 15.75 1.87
CA HIS A 122 19.83 15.55 2.98
C HIS A 122 19.05 14.24 2.77
N THR A 123 18.44 14.06 1.60
CA THR A 123 17.69 12.85 1.25
C THR A 123 18.57 11.60 1.34
N TYR A 124 19.79 11.63 0.79
CA TYR A 124 20.75 10.52 0.92
C TYR A 124 21.01 10.13 2.38
N ARG A 125 21.34 11.11 3.22
CA ARG A 125 21.69 10.87 4.63
C ARG A 125 20.52 10.30 5.41
N LYS A 126 19.32 10.83 5.20
CA LYS A 126 18.07 10.31 5.78
C LYS A 126 17.84 8.85 5.39
N LEU A 127 17.86 8.54 4.09
CA LEU A 127 17.62 7.19 3.58
C LEU A 127 18.65 6.17 4.08
N LEU A 128 19.92 6.57 4.20
CA LEU A 128 20.96 5.70 4.75
C LEU A 128 20.82 5.53 6.27
N ALA A 129 20.53 6.60 7.01
CA ALA A 129 20.38 6.55 8.47
C ALA A 129 19.22 5.64 8.91
N GLU A 130 18.09 5.69 8.18
CA GLU A 130 16.91 4.85 8.41
C GLU A 130 17.08 3.40 7.94
N SER A 131 18.17 3.09 7.23
CA SER A 131 18.43 1.75 6.72
C SER A 131 19.27 0.89 7.68
N PRO A 132 19.05 -0.44 7.71
CA PRO A 132 19.95 -1.35 8.39
C PRO A 132 21.38 -1.27 7.85
N ASP A 133 22.36 -1.61 8.68
CA ASP A 133 23.76 -1.64 8.26
C ASP A 133 23.98 -2.65 7.12
N HIS A 134 24.92 -2.32 6.23
CA HIS A 134 25.29 -3.14 5.07
C HIS A 134 24.12 -3.64 4.22
N SER A 135 23.06 -2.83 4.09
CA SER A 135 21.82 -3.24 3.41
C SER A 135 21.53 -2.47 2.12
N VAL A 136 22.11 -1.27 1.96
CA VAL A 136 21.78 -0.36 0.86
C VAL A 136 22.66 -0.59 -0.35
N VAL A 137 22.05 -0.61 -1.52
CA VAL A 137 22.69 -0.54 -2.83
C VAL A 137 22.51 0.87 -3.36
N ILE A 138 23.61 1.50 -3.76
CA ILE A 138 23.57 2.76 -4.53
C ILE A 138 23.66 2.39 -6.00
N LEU A 139 22.72 2.90 -6.81
CA LEU A 139 22.71 2.79 -8.26
C LEU A 139 22.92 4.19 -8.83
N THR A 140 24.09 4.49 -9.40
CA THR A 140 24.33 5.77 -10.07
C THR A 140 24.23 5.56 -11.57
N ILE A 141 23.24 6.20 -12.19
CA ILE A 141 23.04 6.25 -13.64
C ILE A 141 23.22 7.68 -14.20
N GLY A 142 23.29 8.69 -13.33
CA GLY A 142 23.74 10.05 -13.68
C GLY A 142 25.09 10.44 -13.07
N HIS A 143 25.33 11.75 -13.01
CA HIS A 143 26.59 12.35 -12.54
C HIS A 143 26.90 12.09 -11.06
N LEU A 144 28.19 12.08 -10.68
CA LEU A 144 28.60 11.71 -9.31
C LEU A 144 28.69 12.86 -8.29
N SER A 145 28.26 14.07 -8.65
CA SER A 145 28.34 15.24 -7.76
C SER A 145 27.49 15.09 -6.49
N SER A 146 26.30 14.47 -6.56
CA SER A 146 25.49 14.21 -5.37
C SER A 146 26.15 13.17 -4.45
N LEU A 147 26.73 12.12 -5.02
CA LEU A 147 27.49 11.12 -4.25
C LEU A 147 28.74 11.75 -3.60
N GLN A 148 29.44 12.65 -4.30
CA GLN A 148 30.57 13.39 -3.73
C GLN A 148 30.12 14.22 -2.52
N LYS A 149 29.03 14.99 -2.66
CA LYS A 149 28.50 15.81 -1.56
C LYS A 149 28.05 14.97 -0.38
N LEU A 150 27.43 13.80 -0.62
CA LEU A 150 27.17 12.82 0.43
C LEU A 150 28.46 12.44 1.15
N LEU A 151 29.51 12.03 0.44
CA LEU A 151 30.79 11.63 1.04
C LEU A 151 31.50 12.78 1.78
N GLN A 152 31.24 14.03 1.41
CA GLN A 152 31.80 15.23 2.05
C GLN A 152 30.95 15.76 3.22
N SER A 153 29.71 15.29 3.35
CA SER A 153 28.78 15.78 4.37
C SER A 153 29.28 15.55 5.80
N SER A 154 29.01 16.50 6.69
CA SER A 154 29.19 16.34 8.13
C SER A 154 28.08 15.49 8.74
N ALA A 155 28.18 15.20 10.04
CA ALA A 155 27.03 14.74 10.82
C ALA A 155 25.86 15.74 10.76
N ASP A 156 24.65 15.26 10.96
CA ASP A 156 23.41 16.04 10.93
C ASP A 156 22.34 15.44 11.85
N GLN A 157 21.09 15.92 11.72
CA GLN A 157 19.96 15.47 12.53
C GLN A 157 19.58 13.99 12.33
N TYR A 158 19.99 13.34 11.23
CA TYR A 158 19.67 11.93 10.96
C TYR A 158 20.72 10.98 11.49
N SER A 159 21.99 11.39 11.47
CA SER A 159 23.08 10.54 11.92
C SER A 159 24.24 11.33 12.50
N PRO A 160 24.81 10.87 13.64
CA PRO A 160 26.06 11.41 14.17
C PRO A 160 27.27 11.05 13.30
N LEU A 161 27.12 10.17 12.30
CA LEU A 161 28.19 9.80 11.37
C LEU A 161 28.32 10.84 10.25
N ASN A 162 29.56 11.18 9.89
CA ASN A 162 29.81 11.93 8.66
C ASN A 162 29.52 11.06 7.43
N GLY A 163 29.49 11.69 6.25
CA GLY A 163 29.16 11.03 4.98
C GLY A 163 29.88 9.73 4.71
N LYS A 164 31.22 9.72 4.83
CA LYS A 164 32.04 8.53 4.58
C LYS A 164 31.74 7.42 5.58
N GLN A 165 31.62 7.76 6.87
CA GLN A 165 31.29 6.80 7.92
C GLN A 165 29.89 6.22 7.73
N LEU A 166 28.93 7.05 7.34
CA LEU A 166 27.55 6.62 7.10
C LEU A 166 27.48 5.67 5.90
N VAL A 167 28.17 5.99 4.81
CA VAL A 167 28.31 5.08 3.65
C VAL A 167 28.97 3.76 4.07
N GLU A 168 30.05 3.82 4.85
CA GLU A 168 30.76 2.61 5.30
C GLU A 168 29.88 1.71 6.19
N ALA A 169 29.02 2.30 7.02
CA ALA A 169 28.09 1.57 7.87
C ALA A 169 26.90 1.00 7.08
N LYS A 170 26.32 1.77 6.16
CA LYS A 170 24.99 1.49 5.59
C LYS A 170 25.02 0.85 4.21
N VAL A 171 26.01 1.19 3.40
CA VAL A 171 26.07 0.73 2.01
C VAL A 171 26.74 -0.64 1.93
N ARG A 172 26.11 -1.52 1.17
CA ARG A 172 26.59 -2.85 0.80
C ARG A 172 27.40 -2.82 -0.48
N LYS A 173 26.88 -2.15 -1.51
CA LYS A 173 27.40 -2.20 -2.87
C LYS A 173 27.00 -0.97 -3.67
N TRP A 174 27.84 -0.58 -4.62
CA TRP A 174 27.56 0.46 -5.60
C TRP A 174 27.55 -0.13 -7.02
N TYR A 175 26.46 0.07 -7.76
CA TYR A 175 26.41 -0.16 -9.20
C TYR A 175 26.48 1.21 -9.90
N CYS A 176 27.43 1.33 -10.84
CA CYS A 176 27.74 2.58 -11.50
C CYS A 176 27.66 2.38 -13.02
N MET A 177 26.72 3.04 -13.68
CA MET A 177 26.85 3.27 -15.12
C MET A 177 27.97 4.28 -15.29
N GLY A 178 29.08 3.87 -15.89
CA GLY A 178 30.19 4.78 -16.11
C GLY A 178 31.48 4.12 -16.57
N GLY A 179 32.27 4.91 -17.29
CA GLY A 179 33.54 4.49 -17.90
C GLY A 179 33.39 3.73 -19.22
N LEU A 180 34.49 3.65 -19.95
CA LEU A 180 34.64 2.80 -21.15
C LEU A 180 35.80 1.84 -20.91
N PHE A 181 35.55 0.53 -20.98
CA PHE A 181 36.58 -0.47 -20.69
C PHE A 181 36.98 -1.27 -21.94
N PRO A 182 38.29 -1.50 -22.17
CA PRO A 182 39.39 -1.33 -21.23
C PRO A 182 39.92 0.11 -21.08
N GLU A 183 39.67 1.02 -22.01
CA GLU A 183 40.08 2.44 -21.89
C GLU A 183 39.17 3.37 -22.69
N GLY A 184 38.97 4.59 -22.19
CA GLY A 184 38.25 5.62 -22.92
C GLY A 184 37.75 6.77 -22.05
N LYS A 185 36.70 7.44 -22.53
CA LYS A 185 36.08 8.58 -21.86
C LYS A 185 34.57 8.51 -22.05
N GLU A 186 33.84 8.52 -20.94
CA GLU A 186 32.39 8.31 -20.87
C GLU A 186 31.74 9.53 -20.19
N ALA A 187 30.47 9.81 -20.50
CA ALA A 187 29.78 11.04 -20.12
C ALA A 187 29.60 11.20 -18.60
N ASN A 188 29.08 10.20 -17.89
CA ASN A 188 28.88 10.24 -16.44
C ASN A 188 30.19 10.43 -15.67
N PHE A 189 31.29 9.89 -16.21
CA PHE A 189 32.61 10.09 -15.61
C PHE A 189 33.23 11.47 -15.91
N SER A 190 32.90 12.08 -17.06
CA SER A 190 33.62 13.25 -17.58
C SER A 190 32.86 14.57 -17.56
N ARG A 191 31.54 14.54 -17.42
CA ARG A 191 30.67 15.74 -17.44
C ARG A 191 29.60 15.67 -16.33
N PRO A 192 29.08 16.83 -15.92
CA PRO A 192 29.68 18.15 -16.08
C PRO A 192 30.93 18.32 -15.18
N ASP A 193 31.12 17.42 -14.20
CA ASP A 193 32.09 17.55 -13.12
C ASP A 193 32.94 16.27 -12.95
N PRO A 194 34.03 16.10 -13.71
CA PRO A 194 34.91 14.93 -13.59
C PRO A 194 35.62 14.85 -12.23
N ALA A 195 35.73 15.96 -11.51
CA ALA A 195 36.37 15.98 -10.19
C ALA A 195 35.52 15.21 -9.15
N SER A 196 34.21 15.18 -9.31
CA SER A 196 33.31 14.34 -8.50
C SER A 196 33.63 12.85 -8.67
N THR A 197 33.81 12.38 -9.90
CA THR A 197 34.16 10.99 -10.21
C THR A 197 35.50 10.59 -9.60
N VAL A 198 36.52 11.42 -9.80
CA VAL A 198 37.86 11.21 -9.21
C VAL A 198 37.78 11.15 -7.69
N TYR A 199 37.06 12.08 -7.08
CA TYR A 199 36.90 12.11 -5.62
C TYR A 199 36.16 10.88 -5.11
N CYS A 200 35.02 10.51 -5.71
CA CYS A 200 34.22 9.36 -5.30
C CYS A 200 35.04 8.07 -5.35
N LEU A 201 35.71 7.76 -6.47
CA LEU A 201 36.52 6.54 -6.57
C LEU A 201 37.72 6.54 -5.62
N ALA A 202 38.37 7.68 -5.41
CA ALA A 202 39.50 7.78 -4.47
C ALA A 202 39.07 7.57 -3.01
N ASN A 203 37.79 7.78 -2.69
CA ASN A 203 37.25 7.71 -1.33
C ASN A 203 36.25 6.56 -1.12
N TRP A 204 36.14 5.63 -2.08
CA TRP A 204 35.22 4.49 -2.00
C TRP A 204 35.94 3.20 -1.61
N THR A 205 35.46 2.57 -0.53
CA THR A 205 36.06 1.36 0.07
C THR A 205 35.19 0.11 -0.10
N LYS A 206 33.90 0.26 -0.38
CA LYS A 206 32.96 -0.85 -0.59
C LYS A 206 33.07 -1.44 -1.99
N ASP A 207 32.38 -2.55 -2.23
CA ASP A 207 32.27 -3.12 -3.57
C ASP A 207 31.61 -2.13 -4.54
N VAL A 208 32.25 -1.90 -5.68
CA VAL A 208 31.71 -1.14 -6.82
C VAL A 208 31.77 -1.97 -8.09
N VAL A 209 30.68 -1.92 -8.86
CA VAL A 209 30.54 -2.57 -10.16
C VAL A 209 30.32 -1.49 -11.22
N PHE A 210 31.24 -1.40 -12.18
CA PHE A 210 31.13 -0.50 -13.32
C PHE A 210 30.45 -1.21 -14.49
N CYS A 211 29.34 -0.67 -14.95
CA CYS A 211 28.75 -1.02 -16.23
C CYS A 211 29.30 -0.04 -17.28
N GLY A 212 30.25 -0.52 -18.07
CA GLY A 212 30.92 0.30 -19.07
C GLY A 212 30.03 0.59 -20.28
N TRP A 213 30.35 1.69 -20.96
CA TRP A 213 29.69 2.13 -22.18
C TRP A 213 29.63 1.01 -23.24
N GLU A 214 30.68 0.19 -23.35
CA GLU A 214 30.77 -0.89 -24.33
C GLU A 214 29.73 -2.01 -24.15
N ILE A 215 29.19 -2.16 -22.94
CA ILE A 215 28.14 -3.14 -22.65
C ILE A 215 26.78 -2.57 -23.05
N GLY A 216 26.44 -1.38 -22.53
CA GLY A 216 25.16 -0.72 -22.81
C GLY A 216 24.95 -0.41 -24.30
N GLN A 217 26.03 -0.06 -25.01
CA GLN A 217 26.01 0.22 -26.45
C GLN A 217 25.49 -0.94 -27.29
N GLN A 218 25.70 -2.19 -26.85
CA GLN A 218 25.29 -3.38 -27.60
C GLN A 218 23.80 -3.69 -27.41
N VAL A 219 23.20 -3.27 -26.29
CA VAL A 219 21.80 -3.56 -25.95
C VAL A 219 20.92 -2.40 -26.40
N VAL A 220 20.13 -2.59 -27.45
CA VAL A 220 19.23 -1.55 -27.98
C VAL A 220 17.80 -1.81 -27.55
N THR A 221 17.17 -0.82 -26.90
CA THR A 221 15.74 -0.81 -26.53
C THR A 221 15.10 0.49 -27.03
N GLY A 222 13.84 0.77 -26.68
CA GLY A 222 13.20 2.03 -27.09
C GLY A 222 12.86 2.09 -28.58
N ASP A 223 12.66 0.95 -29.23
CA ASP A 223 12.39 0.84 -30.66
C ASP A 223 10.88 0.76 -30.96
N ALA A 224 10.54 0.49 -32.23
CA ALA A 224 9.16 0.32 -32.67
C ALA A 224 8.41 -0.82 -31.92
N ALA A 225 9.13 -1.84 -31.43
CA ALA A 225 8.52 -2.93 -30.66
C ALA A 225 8.11 -2.46 -29.26
N LEU A 226 8.88 -1.56 -28.63
CA LEU A 226 8.43 -0.86 -27.43
C LEU A 226 7.24 0.04 -27.75
N LYS A 227 7.31 0.87 -28.81
CA LYS A 227 6.24 1.80 -29.22
C LYS A 227 4.89 1.11 -29.43
N ALA A 228 4.91 -0.10 -30.00
CA ALA A 228 3.70 -0.87 -30.27
C ALA A 228 3.02 -1.43 -29.01
N LYS A 229 3.75 -1.55 -27.90
CA LYS A 229 3.27 -2.17 -26.65
C LYS A 229 3.11 -1.17 -25.52
N LEU A 230 3.84 -0.05 -25.58
CA LEU A 230 3.81 0.99 -24.58
C LEU A 230 2.64 1.92 -24.86
N PRO A 231 1.67 2.07 -23.94
CA PRO A 231 0.55 2.98 -24.15
C PRO A 231 1.02 4.44 -24.24
N ARG A 232 0.36 5.24 -25.09
CA ARG A 232 0.81 6.61 -25.48
C ARG A 232 0.85 7.58 -24.32
N GLU A 233 0.05 7.30 -23.32
CA GLU A 233 -0.11 8.08 -22.11
C GLU A 233 0.97 7.86 -21.06
N TYR A 234 1.91 6.96 -21.27
CA TYR A 234 2.96 6.75 -20.28
C TYR A 234 3.94 7.92 -20.39
N PRO A 235 4.41 8.51 -19.28
CA PRO A 235 5.44 9.54 -19.36
C PRO A 235 6.71 9.00 -20.02
N MET A 236 7.00 7.69 -19.87
CA MET A 236 8.04 7.00 -20.64
C MET A 236 7.75 7.03 -22.15
N TYR A 237 6.51 6.82 -22.60
CA TYR A 237 6.18 6.89 -24.03
C TYR A 237 6.50 8.27 -24.57
N ARG A 238 6.03 9.29 -23.87
CA ARG A 238 6.21 10.68 -24.25
C ARG A 238 7.69 11.08 -24.25
N ALA A 239 8.48 10.57 -23.30
CA ALA A 239 9.93 10.75 -23.29
C ALA A 239 10.60 10.15 -24.54
N TYR A 240 10.32 8.89 -24.88
CA TYR A 240 10.86 8.24 -26.11
C TYR A 240 10.34 8.89 -27.40
N GLU A 241 9.09 9.37 -27.41
CA GLU A 241 8.53 10.10 -28.54
C GLU A 241 9.29 11.40 -28.80
N LEU A 242 9.46 12.22 -27.77
CA LEU A 242 10.13 13.52 -27.84
C LEU A 242 11.64 13.40 -28.07
N TYR A 243 12.27 12.39 -27.46
CA TYR A 243 13.72 12.24 -27.52
C TYR A 243 14.22 11.82 -28.90
N ASN A 244 13.65 10.74 -29.45
CA ASN A 244 14.06 10.20 -30.75
C ASN A 244 12.94 9.54 -31.55
N ASN A 245 11.67 9.67 -31.17
CA ASN A 245 10.52 9.02 -31.81
C ASN A 245 10.69 7.50 -32.00
N PHE A 246 11.16 6.82 -30.95
CA PHE A 246 11.31 5.35 -30.89
C PHE A 246 12.20 4.75 -32.00
N GLN A 247 13.28 5.43 -32.38
CA GLN A 247 14.25 4.91 -33.36
C GLN A 247 15.24 3.88 -32.77
N GLY A 248 15.00 3.43 -31.53
CA GLY A 248 15.95 2.63 -30.76
C GLY A 248 17.05 3.48 -30.14
N ARG A 249 17.45 3.13 -28.92
CA ARG A 249 18.56 3.75 -28.19
C ARG A 249 19.35 2.68 -27.43
N ALA A 250 20.65 2.88 -27.31
CA ALA A 250 21.49 2.02 -26.47
C ALA A 250 21.03 2.12 -25.02
N SER A 251 21.20 1.03 -24.28
CA SER A 251 20.58 0.84 -22.97
C SER A 251 21.65 0.84 -21.87
N TRP A 252 22.28 1.98 -21.63
CA TRP A 252 23.39 2.06 -20.68
C TRP A 252 22.90 1.97 -19.23
N ASP A 253 21.93 2.80 -18.90
CA ASP A 253 21.35 2.83 -17.55
C ASP A 253 20.53 1.58 -17.25
N GLN A 254 19.76 1.12 -18.23
CA GLN A 254 18.88 -0.04 -18.05
C GLN A 254 19.69 -1.30 -17.80
N VAL A 255 20.84 -1.49 -18.48
CA VAL A 255 21.69 -2.65 -18.21
C VAL A 255 22.26 -2.58 -16.81
N THR A 256 22.67 -1.40 -16.35
CA THR A 256 23.15 -1.20 -14.97
C THR A 256 22.06 -1.52 -13.95
N ALA A 257 20.84 -1.03 -14.15
CA ALA A 257 19.69 -1.35 -13.29
C ALA A 257 19.28 -2.84 -13.38
N PHE A 258 19.43 -3.46 -14.55
CA PHE A 258 19.13 -4.87 -14.75
C PHE A 258 20.00 -5.79 -13.89
N LEU A 259 21.22 -5.37 -13.50
CA LEU A 259 22.07 -6.10 -12.54
C LEU A 259 21.43 -6.30 -11.15
N LEU A 260 20.36 -5.56 -10.84
CA LEU A 260 19.57 -5.75 -9.62
C LEU A 260 18.61 -6.95 -9.72
N SER A 261 18.36 -7.47 -10.93
CA SER A 261 17.48 -8.61 -11.18
C SER A 261 18.22 -9.95 -11.00
N ASP A 262 17.48 -10.98 -10.59
CA ASP A 262 18.05 -12.33 -10.40
C ASP A 262 18.52 -12.93 -11.74
N GLU A 263 17.87 -12.53 -12.83
CA GLU A 263 18.13 -12.98 -14.20
C GLU A 263 19.44 -12.43 -14.78
N ALA A 264 19.96 -11.30 -14.27
CA ALA A 264 21.18 -10.69 -14.77
C ALA A 264 22.37 -11.66 -14.78
N SER A 265 22.45 -12.51 -13.75
CA SER A 265 23.49 -13.54 -13.62
C SER A 265 23.52 -14.57 -14.76
N ARG A 266 22.46 -14.67 -15.57
CA ARG A 266 22.41 -15.53 -16.76
C ARG A 266 23.19 -14.94 -17.93
N TYR A 267 23.27 -13.60 -18.01
CA TYR A 267 23.81 -12.88 -19.15
C TYR A 267 25.15 -12.21 -18.85
N PHE A 268 25.37 -11.85 -17.58
CA PHE A 268 26.53 -11.07 -17.17
C PHE A 268 27.39 -11.82 -16.17
N GLU A 269 28.69 -11.57 -16.26
CA GLU A 269 29.67 -11.90 -15.23
C GLU A 269 30.41 -10.64 -14.78
N LEU A 270 30.92 -10.68 -13.55
CA LEU A 270 31.66 -9.56 -12.95
C LEU A 270 33.14 -9.92 -12.92
N ASP A 271 33.94 -9.17 -13.66
CA ASP A 271 35.40 -9.29 -13.67
C ASP A 271 36.01 -8.31 -12.66
N ASN A 272 36.61 -8.86 -11.60
CA ASN A 272 37.27 -8.09 -10.55
C ASN A 272 38.79 -8.16 -10.58
N ALA A 273 39.40 -8.69 -11.65
CA ALA A 273 40.84 -8.85 -11.80
C ALA A 273 41.53 -7.53 -12.22
N GLY A 274 41.33 -6.47 -11.45
CA GLY A 274 41.93 -5.16 -11.73
C GLY A 274 41.29 -4.01 -10.97
N SER A 275 41.57 -2.80 -11.44
CA SER A 275 40.95 -1.56 -10.96
C SER A 275 40.87 -0.50 -12.04
N CYS A 276 39.89 0.39 -11.91
CA CYS A 276 39.71 1.57 -12.72
C CYS A 276 40.71 2.66 -12.30
N GLN A 277 41.56 3.07 -13.23
CA GLN A 277 42.42 4.25 -13.11
C GLN A 277 41.75 5.43 -13.83
N LEU A 278 41.61 6.57 -13.14
CA LEU A 278 41.04 7.80 -13.69
C LEU A 278 42.11 8.86 -13.96
N GLN A 279 41.88 9.64 -15.01
CA GLN A 279 42.53 10.92 -15.27
C GLN A 279 41.69 12.07 -14.71
N ALA A 280 42.30 13.25 -14.56
CA ALA A 280 41.62 14.44 -14.02
C ALA A 280 40.41 14.90 -14.85
N ASP A 281 40.36 14.53 -16.13
CA ASP A 281 39.29 14.87 -17.05
C ASP A 281 38.18 13.81 -17.16
N GLY A 282 38.22 12.79 -16.29
CA GLY A 282 37.26 11.68 -16.26
C GLY A 282 37.58 10.52 -17.21
N SER A 283 38.62 10.61 -18.04
CA SER A 283 39.05 9.47 -18.87
C SER A 283 39.52 8.32 -17.98
N ASN A 284 39.19 7.08 -18.34
CA ASN A 284 39.43 5.91 -17.52
C ASN A 284 40.22 4.81 -18.27
N ARG A 285 40.88 3.96 -17.49
CA ARG A 285 41.50 2.72 -17.96
C ARG A 285 41.37 1.60 -16.93
N TRP A 286 41.00 0.40 -17.35
CA TRP A 286 41.09 -0.80 -16.51
C TRP A 286 42.54 -1.28 -16.47
N ILE A 287 43.10 -1.37 -15.27
CA ILE A 287 44.44 -1.89 -15.04
C ILE A 287 44.31 -3.31 -14.49
N PRO A 288 44.66 -4.35 -15.28
CA PRO A 288 44.64 -5.72 -14.80
C PRO A 288 45.53 -5.90 -13.58
N GLY A 289 45.08 -6.72 -12.63
CA GLY A 289 45.79 -6.90 -11.37
C GLY A 289 45.14 -7.89 -10.42
N PRO A 290 45.57 -7.95 -9.14
CA PRO A 290 44.92 -8.78 -8.14
C PRO A 290 43.47 -8.35 -7.94
N LYS A 291 42.64 -9.28 -7.45
CA LYS A 291 41.23 -9.00 -7.17
C LYS A 291 41.08 -7.84 -6.19
N ARG A 292 40.25 -6.84 -6.53
CA ARG A 292 39.92 -5.69 -5.67
C ARG A 292 38.41 -5.59 -5.44
N ASN A 293 38.00 -4.57 -4.68
CA ASN A 293 36.60 -4.18 -4.48
C ASN A 293 35.95 -3.54 -5.72
N GLN A 294 36.62 -3.57 -6.87
CA GLN A 294 36.13 -3.01 -8.13
C GLN A 294 35.89 -4.14 -9.11
N SER A 295 34.77 -4.09 -9.83
CA SER A 295 34.46 -5.02 -10.91
C SER A 295 33.97 -4.28 -12.15
N ILE A 296 34.20 -4.86 -13.32
CA ILE A 296 33.56 -4.45 -14.57
C ILE A 296 32.59 -5.54 -15.04
N VAL A 297 31.52 -5.13 -15.70
CA VAL A 297 30.54 -6.05 -16.27
C VAL A 297 31.05 -6.62 -17.59
N ARG A 298 30.93 -7.94 -17.79
CA ARG A 298 31.20 -8.62 -19.07
C ARG A 298 29.99 -9.45 -19.48
N PHE A 299 29.74 -9.56 -20.78
CA PHE A 299 28.83 -10.58 -21.29
C PHE A 299 29.43 -11.96 -21.07
N LYS A 300 28.61 -12.91 -20.64
CA LYS A 300 28.99 -14.32 -20.68
C LYS A 300 29.15 -14.79 -22.12
N SER A 301 29.99 -15.80 -22.31
CA SER A 301 30.18 -16.42 -23.63
C SER A 301 28.86 -16.96 -24.19
N GLY A 302 28.57 -16.65 -25.45
CA GLY A 302 27.38 -17.13 -26.16
C GLY A 302 26.07 -16.39 -25.86
N VAL A 303 26.11 -15.26 -25.13
CA VAL A 303 24.91 -14.48 -24.82
C VAL A 303 24.27 -13.90 -26.09
N ASN A 304 22.95 -14.06 -26.20
CA ASN A 304 22.14 -13.37 -27.18
C ASN A 304 21.71 -11.99 -26.64
N VAL A 305 22.33 -10.93 -27.15
CA VAL A 305 22.06 -9.55 -26.72
C VAL A 305 20.60 -9.13 -26.97
N GLN A 306 19.94 -9.67 -28.00
CA GLN A 306 18.51 -9.40 -28.25
C GLN A 306 17.61 -9.98 -27.17
N GLU A 307 18.02 -11.11 -26.56
CA GLU A 307 17.28 -11.67 -25.43
C GLU A 307 17.37 -10.76 -24.21
N VAL A 308 18.56 -10.20 -23.94
CA VAL A 308 18.79 -9.21 -22.87
C VAL A 308 17.90 -7.98 -23.08
N ALA A 309 17.92 -7.40 -24.30
CA ALA A 309 17.05 -6.28 -24.67
C ALA A 309 15.56 -6.61 -24.48
N GLY A 310 15.16 -7.84 -24.80
CA GLY A 310 13.79 -8.34 -24.60
C GLY A 310 13.39 -8.40 -23.12
N GLN A 311 14.26 -8.85 -22.22
CA GLN A 311 13.98 -8.86 -20.77
C GLN A 311 13.89 -7.44 -20.21
N ILE A 312 14.82 -6.57 -20.60
CA ILE A 312 14.81 -5.15 -20.23
C ILE A 312 13.50 -4.49 -20.69
N THR A 313 13.10 -4.71 -21.95
CA THR A 313 11.84 -4.18 -22.50
C THR A 313 10.61 -4.66 -21.72
N LYS A 314 10.59 -5.92 -21.23
CA LYS A 314 9.49 -6.40 -20.38
C LYS A 314 9.40 -5.65 -19.06
N LEU A 315 10.56 -5.37 -18.43
CA LEU A 315 10.62 -4.60 -17.19
C LEU A 315 10.19 -3.15 -17.41
N MET A 316 10.62 -2.52 -18.50
CA MET A 316 10.15 -1.17 -18.89
C MET A 316 8.63 -1.13 -19.07
N LEU A 317 8.04 -2.17 -19.65
CA LEU A 317 6.59 -2.30 -19.89
C LEU A 317 5.78 -2.64 -18.62
N GLY A 318 6.40 -2.86 -17.46
CA GLY A 318 5.66 -3.22 -16.25
C GLY A 318 5.03 -4.62 -16.30
N LYS A 319 5.63 -5.57 -17.04
CA LYS A 319 5.11 -6.94 -17.13
C LYS A 319 5.43 -7.76 -15.88
N ASP A 320 4.71 -8.87 -15.73
CA ASP A 320 4.92 -9.86 -14.68
C ASP A 320 4.82 -9.29 -13.24
N ILE A 321 4.09 -8.18 -13.08
CA ILE A 321 3.76 -7.62 -11.77
C ILE A 321 2.72 -8.55 -11.11
N PRO A 322 3.01 -9.09 -9.91
CA PRO A 322 2.05 -9.95 -9.21
C PRO A 322 0.73 -9.23 -8.98
N VAL A 323 -0.39 -9.95 -9.09
CA VAL A 323 -1.73 -9.42 -8.83
C VAL A 323 -1.88 -8.89 -7.39
N ASN A 324 -0.98 -9.28 -6.48
CA ASN A 324 -0.94 -8.86 -5.08
C ASN A 324 0.13 -7.81 -4.82
N SER A 325 0.69 -7.18 -5.87
CA SER A 325 1.72 -6.18 -5.71
C SER A 325 1.13 -4.91 -5.11
N TYR A 326 1.54 -4.58 -3.90
CA TYR A 326 1.30 -3.26 -3.32
C TYR A 326 2.59 -2.70 -2.75
N ILE A 327 2.75 -1.39 -2.86
CA ILE A 327 3.80 -0.68 -2.13
C ILE A 327 3.36 -0.62 -0.67
N PRO A 328 4.11 -1.17 0.30
CA PRO A 328 3.69 -1.14 1.69
C PRO A 328 3.52 0.30 2.20
N TRP A 329 2.53 0.53 3.05
CA TRP A 329 2.36 1.79 3.76
C TRP A 329 3.62 2.07 4.61
N LYS A 330 4.09 3.32 4.59
CA LYS A 330 5.26 3.76 5.36
C LYS A 330 4.82 4.60 6.55
N GLY A 331 5.58 4.53 7.65
CA GLY A 331 5.25 5.27 8.88
C GLY A 331 3.95 4.79 9.55
N LYS A 332 3.35 5.65 10.38
CA LYS A 332 2.08 5.36 11.04
C LYS A 332 0.94 5.32 10.02
N SER A 333 -0.05 4.45 10.24
CA SER A 333 -1.24 4.39 9.39
C SER A 333 -2.09 5.65 9.48
N VAL A 334 -2.11 6.31 10.64
CA VAL A 334 -2.80 7.57 10.92
C VAL A 334 -1.90 8.42 11.80
N ASP A 335 -1.87 9.72 11.56
CA ASP A 335 -1.28 10.68 12.48
C ASP A 335 -2.33 11.18 13.48
N PHE A 336 -2.18 10.81 14.75
CA PHE A 336 -3.11 11.25 15.81
C PHE A 336 -2.91 12.72 16.22
N SER A 337 -1.90 13.42 15.67
CA SER A 337 -1.70 14.84 15.92
C SER A 337 -2.86 15.72 15.39
N HIS A 338 -3.63 15.20 14.43
CA HIS A 338 -4.84 15.83 13.88
C HIS A 338 -6.02 15.92 14.87
N GLY A 339 -5.89 15.26 16.03
CA GLY A 339 -6.88 15.24 17.11
C GLY A 339 -7.92 14.12 16.99
N PRO A 340 -8.93 14.08 17.87
CA PRO A 340 -9.91 13.00 17.93
C PRO A 340 -10.75 12.87 16.66
N LEU A 341 -11.34 11.68 16.44
CA LEU A 341 -12.29 11.48 15.34
C LEU A 341 -13.63 12.14 15.62
N VAL A 342 -14.19 12.76 14.59
CA VAL A 342 -15.50 13.39 14.56
C VAL A 342 -16.27 12.97 13.31
N VAL A 343 -17.59 13.11 13.36
CA VAL A 343 -18.41 13.05 12.14
C VAL A 343 -18.19 14.35 11.36
N SER A 344 -17.87 14.22 10.07
CA SER A 344 -17.64 15.36 9.16
C SER A 344 -18.85 16.32 9.09
N ALA A 345 -18.60 17.55 8.65
CA ALA A 345 -19.63 18.60 8.60
C ALA A 345 -20.88 18.22 7.77
N ASN A 346 -20.69 17.48 6.67
CA ASN A 346 -21.80 17.01 5.82
C ASN A 346 -22.47 15.72 6.36
N LYS A 347 -21.99 15.19 7.48
CA LYS A 347 -22.47 13.97 8.16
C LYS A 347 -22.42 12.70 7.31
N ARG A 348 -21.61 12.67 6.25
CA ARG A 348 -21.43 11.49 5.38
C ARG A 348 -20.16 10.72 5.67
N PHE A 349 -19.15 11.39 6.21
CA PHE A 349 -17.81 10.84 6.42
C PHE A 349 -17.31 11.02 7.84
N LEU A 350 -16.15 10.43 8.13
CA LEU A 350 -15.37 10.64 9.33
C LEU A 350 -14.21 11.59 9.02
N ALA A 351 -13.80 12.37 10.02
CA ALA A 351 -12.68 13.28 9.95
C ALA A 351 -12.01 13.40 11.32
N HIS A 352 -10.82 13.96 11.38
CA HIS A 352 -10.23 14.46 12.61
C HIS A 352 -10.79 15.86 12.94
N THR A 353 -10.62 16.31 14.19
CA THR A 353 -11.11 17.61 14.65
C THR A 353 -10.57 18.81 13.87
N ASP A 354 -9.38 18.70 13.27
CA ASP A 354 -8.78 19.74 12.43
C ASP A 354 -9.32 19.77 10.99
N GLY A 355 -10.23 18.86 10.63
CA GLY A 355 -10.81 18.73 9.31
C GLY A 355 -10.11 17.71 8.39
N THR A 356 -9.00 17.10 8.84
CA THR A 356 -8.30 16.07 8.07
C THR A 356 -9.23 14.86 7.82
N PRO A 357 -9.43 14.42 6.56
CA PRO A 357 -10.19 13.23 6.23
C PRO A 357 -9.73 11.98 6.99
N PHE A 358 -10.68 11.15 7.44
CA PHE A 358 -10.39 9.81 7.96
C PHE A 358 -11.09 8.74 7.12
N PHE A 359 -10.33 8.11 6.22
CA PHE A 359 -10.81 6.94 5.47
C PHE A 359 -10.78 5.71 6.37
N TYR A 360 -11.92 5.23 6.86
CA TYR A 360 -11.97 4.01 7.68
C TYR A 360 -11.65 2.77 6.83
N MET A 361 -10.50 2.14 7.09
CA MET A 361 -10.07 0.87 6.49
C MET A 361 -9.76 -0.15 7.60
N GLY A 362 -10.75 -0.97 7.92
CA GLY A 362 -10.70 -1.95 8.99
C GLY A 362 -10.17 -3.32 8.55
N ASP A 363 -9.52 -4.03 9.47
CA ASP A 363 -9.38 -5.49 9.43
C ASP A 363 -10.06 -6.12 10.66
N THR A 364 -10.44 -7.40 10.53
CA THR A 364 -11.15 -8.15 11.56
C THR A 364 -10.24 -9.17 12.25
N ALA A 365 -10.05 -9.02 13.57
CA ALA A 365 -9.40 -10.00 14.43
C ALA A 365 -10.19 -10.14 15.74
N TRP A 366 -11.38 -10.73 15.67
CA TRP A 366 -12.32 -10.81 16.79
C TRP A 366 -11.72 -11.41 18.06
N GLU A 367 -10.93 -12.47 17.92
CA GLU A 367 -10.39 -13.25 19.04
C GLU A 367 -8.99 -12.80 19.50
N LEU A 368 -8.51 -11.64 19.01
CA LEU A 368 -7.13 -11.16 19.15
C LEU A 368 -6.63 -11.13 20.61
N PHE A 369 -7.42 -10.58 21.53
CA PHE A 369 -6.96 -10.34 22.91
C PHE A 369 -6.69 -11.63 23.67
N HIS A 370 -7.43 -12.70 23.44
CA HIS A 370 -7.26 -13.93 24.21
C HIS A 370 -6.42 -14.99 23.46
N ARG A 371 -6.35 -14.95 22.13
CA ARG A 371 -5.70 -16.02 21.35
C ARG A 371 -4.27 -15.76 20.91
N LEU A 372 -3.86 -14.51 20.81
CA LEU A 372 -2.53 -14.18 20.29
C LEU A 372 -1.56 -13.82 21.42
N THR A 373 -0.29 -14.22 21.27
CA THR A 373 0.80 -13.71 22.11
C THR A 373 1.17 -12.28 21.70
N GLU A 374 2.04 -11.66 22.47
CA GLU A 374 2.52 -10.31 22.14
C GLU A 374 3.26 -10.24 20.80
N GLU A 375 4.13 -11.20 20.54
CA GLU A 375 4.90 -11.27 19.30
C GLU A 375 3.99 -11.51 18.09
N GLU A 376 2.95 -12.32 18.28
CA GLU A 376 1.94 -12.60 17.25
C GLU A 376 1.11 -11.36 16.94
N ILE A 377 0.72 -10.59 17.95
CA ILE A 377 0.03 -9.31 17.79
C ILE A 377 0.92 -8.29 17.09
N ASP A 378 2.20 -8.17 17.47
CA ASP A 378 3.14 -7.27 16.80
C ASP A 378 3.29 -7.64 15.32
N ARG A 379 3.38 -8.94 15.00
CA ARG A 379 3.42 -9.45 13.62
C ARG A 379 2.14 -9.10 12.85
N TYR A 380 0.98 -9.34 13.46
CA TYR A 380 -0.32 -9.04 12.85
C TYR A 380 -0.48 -7.54 12.60
N LEU A 381 -0.28 -6.70 13.61
CA LEU A 381 -0.45 -5.24 13.50
C LEU A 381 0.54 -4.63 12.51
N GLU A 382 1.80 -5.09 12.48
CA GLU A 382 2.76 -4.60 11.49
C GLU A 382 2.38 -4.98 10.07
N ASN A 383 1.89 -6.20 9.87
CA ASN A 383 1.40 -6.64 8.57
C ASN A 383 0.20 -5.79 8.11
N ARG A 384 -0.74 -5.49 9.02
CA ARG A 384 -1.90 -4.65 8.72
C ARG A 384 -1.54 -3.20 8.48
N ARG A 385 -0.65 -2.62 9.30
CA ARG A 385 -0.08 -1.29 9.07
C ARG A 385 0.54 -1.21 7.68
N GLY A 386 1.39 -2.17 7.30
CA GLY A 386 2.03 -2.25 5.98
C GLY A 386 1.04 -2.34 4.81
N LYS A 387 -0.19 -2.82 5.02
CA LYS A 387 -1.27 -2.88 4.02
C LYS A 387 -2.22 -1.68 4.09
N GLY A 388 -1.89 -0.66 4.87
CA GLY A 388 -2.66 0.58 4.95
C GLY A 388 -3.94 0.48 5.77
N PHE A 389 -4.16 -0.62 6.49
CA PHE A 389 -5.24 -0.69 7.47
C PHE A 389 -4.98 0.31 8.59
N ASN A 390 -6.05 0.94 9.07
CA ASN A 390 -6.00 1.92 10.15
C ASN A 390 -7.02 1.67 11.27
N VAL A 391 -7.85 0.64 11.15
CA VAL A 391 -8.70 0.15 12.25
C VAL A 391 -8.55 -1.35 12.39
N ILE A 392 -8.40 -1.85 13.63
CA ILE A 392 -8.48 -3.28 13.94
C ILE A 392 -9.70 -3.51 14.80
N GLN A 393 -10.62 -4.35 14.35
CA GLN A 393 -11.79 -4.71 15.13
C GLN A 393 -11.52 -5.95 15.97
N ALA A 394 -11.69 -5.84 17.29
CA ALA A 394 -11.39 -6.90 18.26
C ALA A 394 -12.32 -6.83 19.48
N VAL A 395 -12.51 -7.97 20.15
CA VAL A 395 -13.52 -8.13 21.20
C VAL A 395 -12.89 -8.42 22.55
N ILE A 396 -13.22 -7.63 23.57
CA ILE A 396 -12.70 -7.82 24.94
C ILE A 396 -13.26 -9.13 25.53
N LEU A 397 -14.60 -9.27 25.57
CA LEU A 397 -15.24 -10.52 26.01
C LEU A 397 -15.70 -11.31 24.78
N ALA A 398 -14.78 -12.10 24.21
CA ALA A 398 -14.91 -12.68 22.88
C ALA A 398 -15.78 -13.95 22.80
N GLU A 399 -16.23 -14.36 21.61
CA GLU A 399 -17.26 -15.38 21.40
C GLU A 399 -16.77 -16.80 21.72
N LEU A 400 -15.60 -17.16 21.19
CA LEU A 400 -15.13 -18.54 21.17
C LEU A 400 -14.50 -18.98 22.50
N ASP A 401 -15.37 -19.10 23.51
CA ASP A 401 -15.07 -19.44 24.91
C ASP A 401 -14.20 -18.38 25.62
N GLY A 402 -14.23 -17.12 25.16
CA GLY A 402 -13.34 -16.05 25.64
C GLY A 402 -13.51 -15.63 27.12
N LEU A 403 -14.52 -16.13 27.83
CA LEU A 403 -14.65 -15.96 29.28
C LEU A 403 -13.86 -17.00 30.06
N ASP A 404 -13.83 -18.24 29.56
CA ASP A 404 -13.32 -19.40 30.29
C ASP A 404 -12.01 -19.96 29.75
N THR A 405 -11.70 -19.70 28.49
CA THR A 405 -10.35 -19.87 27.93
C THR A 405 -9.51 -18.63 28.26
N PRO A 406 -8.42 -18.77 29.05
CA PRO A 406 -7.58 -17.63 29.38
C PRO A 406 -6.85 -17.08 28.16
N ASP A 407 -6.38 -15.84 28.28
CA ASP A 407 -5.40 -15.30 27.35
C ASP A 407 -4.12 -16.15 27.30
N ARG A 408 -3.23 -15.84 26.36
CA ARG A 408 -1.92 -16.52 26.23
C ARG A 408 -1.00 -16.33 27.44
N ASN A 409 -1.36 -15.44 28.37
CA ASN A 409 -0.67 -15.19 29.63
C ASN A 409 -1.35 -15.88 30.84
N GLY A 410 -2.39 -16.70 30.62
CA GLY A 410 -3.09 -17.46 31.65
C GLY A 410 -4.19 -16.69 32.39
N ASN A 411 -4.63 -15.52 31.90
CA ASN A 411 -5.62 -14.67 32.56
C ASN A 411 -6.98 -14.74 31.89
N LYS A 412 -8.04 -14.96 32.68
CA LYS A 412 -9.43 -14.77 32.25
C LYS A 412 -9.83 -13.29 32.36
N PRO A 413 -10.80 -12.80 31.56
CA PRO A 413 -11.18 -11.39 31.61
C PRO A 413 -11.92 -10.98 32.89
N LEU A 414 -12.66 -11.90 33.50
CA LEU A 414 -13.49 -11.66 34.69
C LEU A 414 -13.18 -12.68 35.79
N ILE A 415 -13.31 -12.27 37.05
CA ILE A 415 -13.22 -13.18 38.19
C ILE A 415 -14.58 -13.86 38.38
N ASN A 416 -14.63 -15.20 38.28
CA ASN A 416 -15.86 -16.01 38.37
C ASN A 416 -16.96 -15.60 37.37
N ASN A 417 -16.58 -15.09 36.19
CA ASN A 417 -17.51 -14.57 35.17
C ASN A 417 -18.47 -13.48 35.67
N ASP A 418 -18.08 -12.76 36.74
CA ASP A 418 -18.83 -11.64 37.31
C ASP A 418 -18.43 -10.32 36.62
N PRO A 419 -19.32 -9.66 35.86
CA PRO A 419 -19.01 -8.40 35.18
C PRO A 419 -18.63 -7.25 36.11
N ALA A 420 -18.99 -7.32 37.39
CA ALA A 420 -18.59 -6.34 38.40
C ALA A 420 -17.15 -6.57 38.90
N LYS A 421 -16.48 -7.65 38.48
CA LYS A 421 -15.12 -8.01 38.88
C LYS A 421 -14.20 -8.26 37.68
N PRO A 422 -13.88 -7.21 36.90
CA PRO A 422 -12.83 -7.26 35.89
C PRO A 422 -11.50 -7.76 36.47
N ASN A 423 -10.82 -8.65 35.76
CA ASN A 423 -9.48 -9.10 36.14
C ASN A 423 -8.45 -8.07 35.66
N GLU A 424 -7.89 -7.30 36.59
CA GLU A 424 -6.93 -6.23 36.29
C GLU A 424 -5.72 -6.71 35.47
N THR A 425 -5.25 -7.95 35.63
CA THR A 425 -4.11 -8.45 34.84
C THR A 425 -4.49 -8.64 33.36
N TYR A 426 -5.70 -9.11 33.07
CA TYR A 426 -6.20 -9.21 31.71
C TYR A 426 -6.43 -7.83 31.10
N PHE A 427 -6.99 -6.88 31.86
CA PHE A 427 -7.22 -5.53 31.33
C PHE A 427 -5.93 -4.75 31.07
N ARG A 428 -4.87 -4.93 31.89
CA ARG A 428 -3.53 -4.40 31.54
C ARG A 428 -2.98 -4.99 30.24
N TRP A 429 -3.32 -6.23 29.93
CA TRP A 429 -2.96 -6.84 28.65
C TRP A 429 -3.71 -6.20 27.48
N VAL A 430 -5.01 -5.93 27.63
CA VAL A 430 -5.81 -5.15 26.66
C VAL A 430 -5.21 -3.75 26.45
N ASP A 431 -4.82 -3.04 27.53
CA ASP A 431 -4.19 -1.72 27.45
C ASP A 431 -2.93 -1.75 26.59
N ARG A 432 -2.04 -2.72 26.86
CA ARG A 432 -0.77 -2.89 26.13
C ARG A 432 -0.99 -3.07 24.63
N ILE A 433 -2.03 -3.80 24.24
CA ILE A 433 -2.37 -4.01 22.82
C ILE A 433 -2.90 -2.73 22.17
N ILE A 434 -3.74 -1.98 22.88
CA ILE A 434 -4.23 -0.67 22.43
C ILE A 434 -3.06 0.28 22.19
N GLU A 435 -2.07 0.31 23.09
CA GLU A 435 -0.85 1.13 22.95
C GLU A 435 0.01 0.70 21.76
N LYS A 436 0.14 -0.60 21.49
CA LYS A 436 0.84 -1.11 20.31
C LYS A 436 0.17 -0.70 19.01
N ALA A 437 -1.16 -0.79 18.96
CA ALA A 437 -1.93 -0.28 17.82
C ALA A 437 -1.72 1.24 17.68
N ALA A 438 -1.71 1.99 18.79
CA ALA A 438 -1.51 3.43 18.78
C ALA A 438 -0.12 3.82 18.24
N ALA A 439 0.93 3.09 18.65
CA ALA A 439 2.30 3.31 18.18
C ALA A 439 2.43 3.14 16.65
N LYS A 440 1.57 2.32 16.05
CA LYS A 440 1.50 2.08 14.60
C LYS A 440 0.49 2.99 13.87
N GLY A 441 -0.20 3.88 14.60
CA GLY A 441 -1.22 4.77 14.04
C GLY A 441 -2.51 4.04 13.67
N MET A 442 -2.92 3.06 14.46
CA MET A 442 -4.12 2.26 14.22
C MET A 442 -5.13 2.44 15.36
N TYR A 443 -6.39 2.65 15.00
CA TYR A 443 -7.52 2.62 15.93
C TYR A 443 -7.88 1.18 16.29
N MET A 444 -8.25 0.97 17.55
CA MET A 444 -8.96 -0.23 17.97
C MET A 444 -10.47 0.03 17.85
N GLY A 445 -11.10 -0.65 16.88
CA GLY A 445 -12.54 -0.88 16.89
C GLY A 445 -12.85 -1.84 18.04
N LEU A 446 -13.12 -1.28 19.21
CA LEU A 446 -13.14 -2.02 20.46
C LEU A 446 -14.57 -2.42 20.81
N LEU A 447 -14.85 -3.73 20.74
CA LEU A 447 -16.11 -4.29 21.19
C LEU A 447 -16.01 -4.62 22.68
N PRO A 448 -16.85 -4.00 23.55
CA PRO A 448 -16.88 -4.33 24.98
C PRO A 448 -17.14 -5.82 25.25
N THR A 449 -18.00 -6.45 24.45
CA THR A 449 -18.38 -7.85 24.59
C THR A 449 -18.97 -8.34 23.29
N TRP A 450 -18.82 -9.63 22.99
CA TRP A 450 -19.63 -10.25 21.95
C TRP A 450 -21.07 -10.44 22.42
N GLY A 451 -21.99 -10.62 21.47
CA GLY A 451 -23.40 -10.66 21.75
C GLY A 451 -23.89 -11.91 22.48
N ASP A 452 -23.15 -13.03 22.47
CA ASP A 452 -23.54 -14.26 23.17
C ASP A 452 -23.55 -14.12 24.71
N LYS A 453 -22.96 -13.03 25.23
CA LYS A 453 -22.98 -12.66 26.65
C LYS A 453 -24.22 -11.86 27.05
N VAL A 454 -24.99 -11.42 26.05
CA VAL A 454 -26.31 -10.75 26.18
C VAL A 454 -27.43 -11.69 25.70
N ASP A 455 -27.22 -12.36 24.58
CA ASP A 455 -28.16 -13.26 23.92
C ASP A 455 -27.40 -14.43 23.28
N LYS A 456 -27.41 -15.58 23.98
CA LYS A 456 -26.57 -16.75 23.64
C LYS A 456 -26.70 -17.17 22.17
N GLN A 457 -27.94 -17.36 21.68
CA GLN A 457 -28.26 -17.97 20.39
C GLN A 457 -27.33 -19.16 20.04
N TRP A 458 -26.51 -19.04 19.00
CA TRP A 458 -25.55 -20.06 18.55
C TRP A 458 -24.17 -19.98 19.21
N GLY A 459 -23.93 -18.98 20.04
CA GLY A 459 -22.65 -18.78 20.74
C GLY A 459 -22.49 -19.69 21.97
N VAL A 460 -21.28 -19.74 22.50
CA VAL A 460 -20.94 -20.55 23.68
C VAL A 460 -21.65 -20.02 24.94
N GLY A 461 -21.78 -18.69 25.06
CA GLY A 461 -22.26 -18.01 26.25
C GLY A 461 -21.22 -18.03 27.38
N PRO A 462 -21.64 -18.02 28.67
CA PRO A 462 -23.01 -17.82 29.14
C PRO A 462 -23.50 -16.36 28.94
N VAL A 463 -24.82 -16.17 29.06
CA VAL A 463 -25.39 -14.82 29.21
C VAL A 463 -25.07 -14.32 30.62
N ILE A 464 -24.25 -13.29 30.73
CA ILE A 464 -23.81 -12.70 32.01
C ILE A 464 -24.34 -11.27 32.19
N PHE A 465 -24.87 -10.65 31.13
CA PHE A 465 -25.32 -9.27 31.16
C PHE A 465 -26.84 -9.13 31.28
N ASN A 466 -27.22 -8.12 32.05
CA ASN A 466 -28.53 -7.52 32.08
C ASN A 466 -28.35 -5.99 32.06
N GLU A 467 -29.46 -5.24 32.04
CA GLU A 467 -29.44 -3.77 31.94
C GLU A 467 -28.63 -3.09 33.06
N ARG A 468 -28.60 -3.66 34.26
CA ARG A 468 -27.94 -3.05 35.43
C ARG A 468 -26.43 -3.29 35.40
N ASN A 469 -26.00 -4.54 35.32
CA ASN A 469 -24.57 -4.87 35.44
C ASN A 469 -23.76 -4.48 34.19
N ILE A 470 -24.37 -4.44 33.00
CA ILE A 470 -23.68 -4.02 31.78
C ILE A 470 -23.34 -2.53 31.80
N ALA A 471 -24.15 -1.71 32.47
CA ALA A 471 -23.88 -0.29 32.63
C ALA A 471 -22.67 -0.06 33.55
N GLU A 472 -22.53 -0.82 34.64
CA GLU A 472 -21.37 -0.75 35.52
C GLU A 472 -20.09 -1.14 34.77
N TYR A 473 -20.15 -2.23 34.01
CA TYR A 473 -19.06 -2.64 33.11
C TYR A 473 -18.72 -1.56 32.08
N GLY A 474 -19.72 -0.94 31.44
CA GLY A 474 -19.52 0.18 30.51
C GLY A 474 -18.81 1.39 31.14
N ARG A 475 -19.14 1.74 32.40
CA ARG A 475 -18.45 2.81 33.13
C ARG A 475 -17.02 2.45 33.49
N PHE A 476 -16.76 1.19 33.84
CA PHE A 476 -15.40 0.70 34.05
C PHE A 476 -14.55 0.87 32.79
N LEU A 477 -15.04 0.42 31.64
CA LEU A 477 -14.33 0.55 30.36
C LEU A 477 -14.11 2.01 29.97
N ALA A 478 -15.13 2.86 30.07
CA ALA A 478 -14.99 4.27 29.72
C ALA A 478 -13.99 5.01 30.62
N ASN A 479 -13.98 4.74 31.92
CA ASN A 479 -12.97 5.32 32.81
C ASN A 479 -11.55 4.87 32.46
N ARG A 480 -11.39 3.62 32.03
CA ARG A 480 -10.09 3.06 31.67
C ARG A 480 -9.58 3.60 30.33
N TYR A 481 -10.47 3.75 29.34
CA TYR A 481 -10.08 3.93 27.94
C TYR A 481 -10.32 5.33 27.34
N LYS A 482 -11.05 6.23 28.01
CA LYS A 482 -11.35 7.59 27.49
C LYS A 482 -10.13 8.44 27.11
N ASP A 483 -8.97 8.16 27.69
CA ASP A 483 -7.74 8.94 27.49
C ASP A 483 -6.81 8.31 26.43
N TYR A 484 -7.15 7.11 25.91
CA TYR A 484 -6.42 6.49 24.80
C TYR A 484 -6.88 7.08 23.47
N PRO A 485 -6.00 7.67 22.65
CA PRO A 485 -6.43 8.45 21.48
C PRO A 485 -7.01 7.60 20.33
N ASN A 486 -6.83 6.28 20.38
CA ASN A 486 -7.04 5.37 19.27
C ASN A 486 -8.18 4.38 19.52
N ILE A 487 -9.28 4.82 20.14
CA ILE A 487 -10.48 3.99 20.37
C ILE A 487 -11.64 4.40 19.46
N ILE A 488 -12.34 3.40 18.93
CA ILE A 488 -13.69 3.53 18.35
C ILE A 488 -14.57 2.50 19.05
N TRP A 489 -15.61 2.95 19.75
CA TRP A 489 -16.51 2.04 20.46
C TRP A 489 -17.44 1.33 19.49
N ILE A 490 -17.45 -0.01 19.55
CA ILE A 490 -18.37 -0.83 18.75
C ILE A 490 -19.26 -1.60 19.72
N ILE A 491 -20.49 -1.15 19.91
CA ILE A 491 -21.50 -1.84 20.74
C ILE A 491 -22.06 -3.04 19.96
N GLY A 492 -22.73 -3.98 20.62
CA GLY A 492 -23.30 -5.16 19.95
C GLY A 492 -22.25 -6.25 19.72
N GLY A 493 -22.41 -7.03 18.65
CA GLY A 493 -21.59 -8.21 18.36
C GLY A 493 -22.46 -9.37 17.88
N ASP A 494 -22.66 -9.43 16.55
CA ASP A 494 -23.43 -10.45 15.82
C ASP A 494 -24.75 -10.95 16.47
N ARG A 495 -25.52 -10.05 17.12
CA ARG A 495 -26.85 -10.36 17.70
C ARG A 495 -27.88 -9.28 17.40
N ASN A 496 -29.15 -9.59 17.66
CA ASN A 496 -30.25 -8.63 17.51
C ASN A 496 -30.07 -7.45 18.48
N GLY A 497 -30.18 -6.23 17.97
CA GLY A 497 -30.13 -5.00 18.76
C GLY A 497 -31.48 -4.54 19.32
N GLY A 498 -32.58 -5.14 18.86
CA GLY A 498 -33.95 -4.79 19.26
C GLY A 498 -34.49 -5.61 20.42
N ASP A 499 -35.81 -5.56 20.58
CA ASP A 499 -36.58 -6.41 21.49
C ASP A 499 -36.01 -6.40 22.92
N THR A 500 -35.86 -7.56 23.55
CA THR A 500 -35.31 -7.71 24.90
C THR A 500 -33.83 -7.32 25.01
N ASN A 501 -33.10 -7.23 23.90
CA ASN A 501 -31.69 -6.89 23.88
C ASN A 501 -31.46 -5.36 23.84
N PHE A 502 -32.43 -4.60 23.31
CA PHE A 502 -32.36 -3.14 23.21
C PHE A 502 -32.00 -2.45 24.55
N PRO A 503 -32.71 -2.70 25.68
CA PRO A 503 -32.39 -2.01 26.93
C PRO A 503 -30.96 -2.31 27.42
N VAL A 504 -30.48 -3.54 27.23
CA VAL A 504 -29.13 -3.96 27.63
C VAL A 504 -28.06 -3.23 26.81
N TRP A 505 -28.18 -3.24 25.48
CA TRP A 505 -27.23 -2.54 24.62
C TRP A 505 -27.27 -1.02 24.78
N ASN A 506 -28.46 -0.45 24.94
CA ASN A 506 -28.63 0.97 25.16
C ASN A 506 -28.05 1.41 26.53
N ALA A 507 -28.16 0.58 27.57
CA ALA A 507 -27.55 0.84 28.87
C ALA A 507 -26.02 0.85 28.80
N LEU A 508 -25.41 -0.11 28.09
CA LEU A 508 -23.96 -0.14 27.86
C LEU A 508 -23.47 1.13 27.14
N ALA A 509 -24.11 1.47 26.02
CA ALA A 509 -23.72 2.60 25.19
C ALA A 509 -23.83 3.93 25.94
N ASN A 510 -24.94 4.15 26.64
CA ASN A 510 -25.14 5.37 27.43
C ASN A 510 -24.19 5.44 28.63
N ALA A 511 -23.89 4.30 29.27
CA ALA A 511 -22.91 4.25 30.35
C ALA A 511 -21.51 4.68 29.88
N ILE A 512 -21.05 4.17 28.74
CA ILE A 512 -19.76 4.59 28.15
C ILE A 512 -19.81 6.07 27.80
N LYS A 513 -20.81 6.49 27.02
CA LYS A 513 -20.96 7.89 26.57
C LYS A 513 -21.12 8.87 27.73
N SER A 514 -21.61 8.45 28.89
CA SER A 514 -21.73 9.34 30.05
C SER A 514 -20.37 9.85 30.55
N ILE A 515 -19.30 9.07 30.36
CA ILE A 515 -17.93 9.37 30.82
C ILE A 515 -17.03 9.74 29.65
N ASP A 516 -17.01 8.92 28.60
CA ASP A 516 -16.17 9.13 27.42
C ASP A 516 -16.87 10.06 26.43
N LYS A 517 -16.27 11.22 26.19
CA LYS A 517 -16.71 12.24 25.23
C LYS A 517 -15.77 12.38 24.03
N ASN A 518 -14.70 11.59 24.00
CA ASN A 518 -13.60 11.73 23.06
C ASN A 518 -13.73 10.78 21.86
N HIS A 519 -14.43 9.64 22.05
CA HIS A 519 -14.48 8.59 21.04
C HIS A 519 -15.84 8.47 20.35
N LEU A 520 -15.78 8.19 19.04
CA LEU A 520 -16.96 7.81 18.27
C LEU A 520 -17.47 6.42 18.68
N MET A 521 -18.76 6.21 18.51
CA MET A 521 -19.44 4.97 18.86
C MET A 521 -20.39 4.52 17.74
N THR A 522 -20.42 3.21 17.49
CA THR A 522 -21.32 2.52 16.56
C THR A 522 -21.90 1.23 17.17
N PHE A 523 -22.65 0.46 16.40
CA PHE A 523 -23.21 -0.84 16.79
C PHE A 523 -23.01 -1.91 15.71
N HIS A 524 -22.40 -3.03 16.06
CA HIS A 524 -22.23 -4.19 15.18
C HIS A 524 -23.48 -5.08 15.20
N PRO A 525 -24.26 -5.14 14.11
CA PRO A 525 -25.46 -5.96 14.01
C PRO A 525 -25.12 -7.43 13.74
N TYR A 526 -26.14 -8.27 13.67
CA TYR A 526 -26.03 -9.62 13.12
C TYR A 526 -26.16 -9.64 11.59
N GLY A 527 -25.79 -10.76 10.97
CA GLY A 527 -25.78 -10.93 9.53
C GLY A 527 -27.03 -10.46 8.80
N ARG A 528 -26.81 -9.77 7.67
CA ARG A 528 -27.83 -9.20 6.77
C ARG A 528 -28.65 -8.06 7.40
N HIS A 529 -28.10 -7.38 8.39
CA HIS A 529 -28.74 -6.24 9.06
C HIS A 529 -27.81 -5.04 9.19
N THR A 530 -28.41 -3.90 9.56
CA THR A 530 -27.74 -2.64 9.87
C THR A 530 -28.18 -2.15 11.26
N SER A 531 -27.29 -1.50 12.00
CA SER A 531 -27.60 -0.85 13.27
C SER A 531 -28.70 0.20 13.16
N SER A 532 -28.87 0.80 11.99
CA SER A 532 -29.88 1.83 11.74
C SER A 532 -31.31 1.29 11.91
N ARG A 533 -31.49 -0.03 11.96
CA ARG A 533 -32.77 -0.68 12.25
C ARG A 533 -33.27 -0.35 13.67
N TRP A 534 -32.36 -0.18 14.62
CA TRP A 534 -32.72 0.01 16.04
C TRP A 534 -32.21 1.32 16.62
N PHE A 535 -31.01 1.74 16.21
CA PHE A 535 -30.28 2.80 16.92
C PHE A 535 -30.05 4.05 16.06
N HIS A 536 -30.68 4.17 14.89
CA HIS A 536 -30.43 5.31 14.00
C HIS A 536 -30.65 6.67 14.68
N ALA A 537 -31.67 6.77 15.52
CA ALA A 537 -32.00 7.98 16.28
C ALA A 537 -31.32 8.05 17.66
N ALA A 538 -30.54 7.03 18.07
CA ALA A 538 -29.86 7.06 19.35
C ALA A 538 -28.76 8.13 19.35
N ASP A 539 -28.73 8.96 20.40
CA ASP A 539 -27.75 10.04 20.53
C ASP A 539 -26.31 9.50 20.55
N TRP A 540 -26.10 8.31 21.14
CA TRP A 540 -24.79 7.69 21.24
C TRP A 540 -24.28 7.10 19.93
N LEU A 541 -25.14 6.84 18.95
CA LEU A 541 -24.73 6.25 17.67
C LEU A 541 -24.20 7.34 16.73
N ASN A 542 -22.89 7.43 16.52
CA ASN A 542 -22.28 8.45 15.64
C ASN A 542 -22.41 8.09 14.15
N PHE A 543 -22.29 6.81 13.80
CA PHE A 543 -22.46 6.31 12.43
C PHE A 543 -23.17 4.96 12.45
N ASN A 544 -23.82 4.60 11.34
CA ASN A 544 -24.44 3.29 11.18
C ASN A 544 -23.38 2.27 10.71
N SER A 545 -23.63 1.01 10.99
CA SER A 545 -22.82 -0.08 10.49
C SER A 545 -23.64 -1.30 10.15
N SER A 546 -23.18 -2.05 9.16
CA SER A 546 -23.87 -3.22 8.62
C SER A 546 -22.97 -4.45 8.54
N GLN A 547 -23.60 -5.62 8.53
CA GLN A 547 -22.98 -6.89 8.17
C GLN A 547 -23.62 -7.40 6.87
N THR A 548 -22.91 -7.29 5.74
CA THR A 548 -23.39 -7.82 4.45
C THR A 548 -23.00 -9.28 4.22
N GLY A 549 -21.97 -9.78 4.93
CA GLY A 549 -21.49 -11.16 4.81
C GLY A 549 -22.41 -12.21 5.48
N HIS A 550 -22.11 -13.50 5.36
CA HIS A 550 -21.15 -14.16 4.46
C HIS A 550 -21.87 -15.04 3.43
N ALA A 551 -23.08 -14.64 3.01
CA ALA A 551 -23.97 -15.50 2.24
C ALA A 551 -24.44 -14.92 0.90
N ASP A 552 -24.57 -13.60 0.79
CA ASP A 552 -24.99 -12.96 -0.44
C ASP A 552 -23.76 -12.53 -1.26
N CYS A 553 -23.77 -12.84 -2.55
CA CYS A 553 -22.74 -12.45 -3.52
C CYS A 553 -23.25 -11.40 -4.53
N CYS A 554 -24.42 -10.81 -4.26
CA CYS A 554 -25.14 -9.92 -5.16
C CYS A 554 -25.24 -8.51 -4.57
N PHE A 555 -25.57 -7.54 -5.41
CA PHE A 555 -25.65 -6.13 -5.02
C PHE A 555 -26.87 -5.79 -4.15
N ASP A 556 -27.90 -6.64 -4.13
CA ASP A 556 -29.15 -6.44 -3.38
C ASP A 556 -28.94 -6.21 -1.88
N ILE A 557 -27.97 -6.89 -1.27
CA ILE A 557 -27.64 -6.67 0.14
C ILE A 557 -27.03 -5.29 0.39
N PHE A 558 -26.26 -4.74 -0.56
CA PHE A 558 -25.67 -3.41 -0.47
C PHE A 558 -26.72 -2.32 -0.71
N GLU A 559 -27.64 -2.54 -1.65
CA GLU A 559 -28.79 -1.66 -1.85
C GLU A 559 -29.67 -1.60 -0.58
N LYS A 560 -29.97 -2.76 0.01
CA LYS A 560 -30.80 -2.84 1.21
C LYS A 560 -30.14 -2.18 2.43
N LEU A 561 -28.85 -2.41 2.65
CA LEU A 561 -28.17 -2.01 3.88
C LEU A 561 -27.43 -0.67 3.73
N ILE A 562 -26.54 -0.55 2.75
CA ILE A 562 -25.68 0.63 2.60
C ILE A 562 -26.44 1.79 1.97
N VAL A 563 -27.08 1.58 0.82
CA VAL A 563 -27.91 2.61 0.18
C VAL A 563 -29.10 2.96 1.07
N GLY A 564 -29.70 1.94 1.70
CA GLY A 564 -30.73 2.11 2.72
C GLY A 564 -30.31 3.08 3.82
N ASP A 565 -29.14 2.88 4.44
CA ASP A 565 -28.62 3.75 5.49
C ASP A 565 -28.24 5.14 4.98
N TYR A 566 -27.63 5.22 3.79
CA TYR A 566 -27.25 6.48 3.17
C TYR A 566 -28.49 7.39 2.93
N ASN A 567 -29.65 6.82 2.67
CA ASN A 567 -30.88 7.59 2.44
C ASN A 567 -31.66 7.96 3.70
N LYS A 568 -31.22 7.52 4.90
CA LYS A 568 -31.93 7.83 6.15
C LYS A 568 -31.74 9.26 6.63
N GLN A 569 -32.74 9.70 7.40
CA GLN A 569 -32.73 10.94 8.17
C GLN A 569 -32.87 10.64 9.67
N PRO A 570 -32.17 11.37 10.55
CA PRO A 570 -31.15 12.38 10.23
C PRO A 570 -29.90 11.75 9.58
N VAL A 571 -29.26 12.46 8.64
CA VAL A 571 -28.05 11.98 7.95
C VAL A 571 -26.97 11.55 8.96
N LYS A 572 -26.47 10.32 8.80
CA LYS A 572 -25.30 9.76 9.49
C LYS A 572 -24.40 9.02 8.49
N PRO A 573 -23.08 8.91 8.75
CA PRO A 573 -22.21 8.04 7.97
C PRO A 573 -22.67 6.57 8.09
N CYS A 574 -22.34 5.73 7.11
CA CYS A 574 -22.55 4.29 7.18
C CYS A 574 -21.27 3.53 6.77
N ILE A 575 -21.01 2.39 7.38
CA ILE A 575 -19.82 1.57 7.12
C ILE A 575 -20.22 0.09 7.04
N ASN A 576 -19.74 -0.63 6.01
CA ASN A 576 -19.82 -2.08 6.00
C ASN A 576 -18.72 -2.66 6.88
N MET A 577 -19.09 -3.16 8.06
CA MET A 577 -18.14 -3.60 9.09
C MET A 577 -17.84 -5.09 9.04
N GLU A 578 -18.68 -5.88 8.39
CA GLU A 578 -18.43 -7.32 8.21
C GLU A 578 -19.02 -7.80 6.87
N PRO A 579 -18.25 -7.67 5.77
CA PRO A 579 -18.60 -8.21 4.47
C PRO A 579 -18.30 -9.71 4.38
N CYS A 580 -18.30 -10.28 3.17
CA CYS A 580 -17.69 -11.58 2.95
C CYS A 580 -16.20 -11.55 3.33
N TYR A 581 -15.75 -12.56 4.08
CA TYR A 581 -14.35 -12.70 4.45
C TYR A 581 -13.60 -13.57 3.44
N GLU A 582 -12.36 -13.20 3.11
CA GLU A 582 -11.49 -14.03 2.27
C GLU A 582 -11.27 -15.39 2.95
N ASP A 583 -11.26 -16.45 2.17
CA ASP A 583 -11.22 -17.84 2.64
C ASP A 583 -12.36 -18.22 3.60
N HIS A 584 -13.46 -17.47 3.62
CA HIS A 584 -14.67 -17.93 4.30
C HIS A 584 -15.51 -18.80 3.36
N PRO A 585 -16.03 -19.96 3.81
CA PRO A 585 -16.97 -20.76 3.04
C PRO A 585 -18.21 -19.95 2.66
N VAL A 586 -18.60 -19.98 1.39
CA VAL A 586 -19.80 -19.26 0.93
C VAL A 586 -21.04 -19.95 1.51
N ARG A 587 -21.88 -19.21 2.25
CA ARG A 587 -23.12 -19.74 2.84
C ARG A 587 -24.31 -19.45 1.91
N GLY A 588 -25.31 -20.34 1.80
CA GLY A 588 -26.58 -20.04 1.10
C GLY A 588 -27.07 -21.11 0.13
N LYS A 589 -28.29 -20.93 -0.41
CA LYS A 589 -28.98 -21.94 -1.27
C LYS A 589 -28.38 -22.10 -2.67
N VAL A 590 -27.62 -21.12 -3.16
CA VAL A 590 -27.02 -21.10 -4.51
C VAL A 590 -25.53 -21.53 -4.49
N CYS A 591 -24.98 -21.80 -3.30
CA CYS A 591 -23.56 -22.05 -3.12
C CYS A 591 -23.35 -23.35 -2.36
N THR A 592 -22.59 -24.28 -2.95
CA THR A 592 -22.26 -25.56 -2.33
C THR A 592 -21.18 -25.35 -1.26
N SER A 593 -21.16 -26.23 -0.25
CA SER A 593 -20.21 -26.26 0.88
C SER A 593 -18.74 -26.50 0.50
N THR A 594 -18.38 -26.28 -0.77
CA THR A 594 -17.08 -26.49 -1.39
C THR A 594 -16.54 -25.23 -2.06
N THR A 595 -17.13 -24.06 -1.82
CA THR A 595 -16.72 -22.78 -2.39
C THR A 595 -16.31 -21.78 -1.30
N TRP A 596 -15.21 -21.07 -1.54
CA TRP A 596 -14.64 -20.06 -0.63
C TRP A 596 -14.64 -18.70 -1.33
N PHE A 597 -14.85 -17.64 -0.55
CA PHE A 597 -14.64 -16.28 -1.06
C PHE A 597 -13.15 -16.02 -1.29
N GLY A 598 -12.82 -15.44 -2.43
CA GLY A 598 -11.46 -14.98 -2.73
C GLY A 598 -11.34 -13.46 -2.77
N ASP A 599 -10.16 -13.01 -3.14
CA ASP A 599 -9.79 -11.62 -3.38
C ASP A 599 -10.76 -10.83 -4.27
N ALA A 600 -11.26 -11.42 -5.35
CA ALA A 600 -12.24 -10.78 -6.23
C ALA A 600 -13.54 -10.45 -5.48
N ASN A 601 -13.97 -11.34 -4.58
CA ASN A 601 -15.18 -11.13 -3.79
C ASN A 601 -14.98 -10.04 -2.74
N THR A 602 -13.82 -9.99 -2.09
CA THR A 602 -13.53 -8.95 -1.08
C THR A 602 -13.37 -7.57 -1.72
N ARG A 603 -12.70 -7.46 -2.88
CA ARG A 603 -12.66 -6.21 -3.65
C ARG A 603 -14.04 -5.77 -4.13
N GLN A 604 -14.86 -6.70 -4.61
CA GLN A 604 -16.24 -6.41 -5.00
C GLN A 604 -17.06 -5.85 -3.83
N ALA A 605 -16.99 -6.47 -2.65
CA ALA A 605 -17.68 -5.97 -1.45
C ALA A 605 -17.15 -4.60 -1.00
N LEU A 606 -15.83 -4.38 -1.08
CA LEU A 606 -15.19 -3.09 -0.81
C LEU A 606 -15.75 -1.98 -1.70
N TYR A 607 -15.63 -2.13 -3.02
CA TYR A 607 -16.02 -1.07 -3.94
C TYR A 607 -17.53 -0.90 -4.04
N TRP A 608 -18.33 -1.96 -3.94
CA TRP A 608 -19.79 -1.82 -3.82
C TRP A 608 -20.19 -1.05 -2.56
N SER A 609 -19.54 -1.27 -1.42
CA SER A 609 -19.82 -0.49 -0.20
C SER A 609 -19.49 0.99 -0.39
N LEU A 610 -18.27 1.28 -0.86
CA LEU A 610 -17.78 2.66 -1.00
C LEU A 610 -18.57 3.44 -2.05
N PHE A 611 -18.90 2.81 -3.19
CA PHE A 611 -19.65 3.46 -4.26
C PHE A 611 -21.14 3.60 -3.94
N SER A 612 -21.65 2.82 -2.98
CA SER A 612 -23.00 2.98 -2.44
C SER A 612 -23.09 4.05 -1.34
N GLY A 613 -21.98 4.72 -1.01
CA GLY A 613 -21.95 5.86 -0.10
C GLY A 613 -21.36 5.57 1.28
N ALA A 614 -20.77 4.39 1.50
CA ALA A 614 -20.11 4.09 2.77
C ALA A 614 -18.90 5.01 3.00
N ALA A 615 -18.73 5.47 4.25
CA ALA A 615 -17.61 6.29 4.68
C ALA A 615 -16.28 5.50 4.72
N GLY A 616 -16.37 4.17 4.78
CA GLY A 616 -15.23 3.27 4.78
C GLY A 616 -15.67 1.82 4.66
N HIS A 617 -14.74 0.91 4.93
CA HIS A 617 -14.93 -0.53 4.77
C HIS A 617 -14.10 -1.32 5.76
N THR A 618 -14.50 -2.55 6.03
CA THR A 618 -13.73 -3.51 6.83
C THR A 618 -13.50 -4.77 6.01
N TYR A 619 -12.25 -5.16 5.85
CA TYR A 619 -11.86 -6.47 5.34
C TYR A 619 -11.90 -7.50 6.48
N GLY A 620 -12.07 -8.77 6.13
CA GLY A 620 -11.77 -9.85 7.06
C GLY A 620 -11.43 -11.13 6.33
N CYS A 621 -10.91 -12.08 7.09
CA CYS A 621 -10.36 -13.33 6.58
C CYS A 621 -10.69 -14.47 7.56
N HIS A 622 -11.10 -15.62 7.02
CA HIS A 622 -11.69 -16.69 7.82
C HIS A 622 -10.75 -17.26 8.88
N PRO A 623 -9.45 -17.50 8.62
CA PRO A 623 -8.56 -17.93 9.69
C PRO A 623 -8.13 -16.80 10.63
N ILE A 624 -8.07 -15.56 10.13
CA ILE A 624 -7.61 -14.40 10.91
C ILE A 624 -8.63 -13.95 11.96
N TRP A 625 -9.93 -13.84 11.63
CA TRP A 625 -10.93 -13.31 12.58
C TRP A 625 -10.98 -14.14 13.87
N GLN A 626 -10.82 -15.46 13.75
CA GLN A 626 -10.83 -16.41 14.86
C GLN A 626 -9.43 -16.69 15.43
N CYS A 627 -8.40 -16.03 14.89
CA CYS A 627 -6.99 -16.25 15.25
C CYS A 627 -6.61 -17.74 15.22
N MET A 628 -7.01 -18.44 14.15
CA MET A 628 -6.87 -19.89 14.04
C MET A 628 -5.41 -20.31 14.13
N SER A 629 -5.12 -21.26 15.00
CA SER A 629 -3.84 -21.96 15.09
C SER A 629 -4.07 -23.40 15.55
N PRO A 630 -3.06 -24.29 15.50
CA PRO A 630 -3.21 -25.66 16.01
C PRO A 630 -3.56 -25.76 17.50
N ALA A 631 -3.47 -24.65 18.26
CA ALA A 631 -3.87 -24.59 19.65
C ALA A 631 -5.40 -24.54 19.86
N TYR A 632 -6.18 -24.25 18.82
CA TYR A 632 -7.61 -23.98 18.92
C TYR A 632 -8.44 -24.91 18.05
N THR A 633 -9.68 -25.18 18.47
CA THR A 633 -10.64 -25.86 17.61
C THR A 633 -11.16 -24.88 16.56
N PRO A 634 -11.13 -25.24 15.27
CA PRO A 634 -11.58 -24.36 14.20
C PRO A 634 -13.09 -24.16 14.22
N THR A 635 -13.53 -22.94 13.94
CA THR A 635 -14.93 -22.62 13.67
C THR A 635 -15.19 -22.66 12.18
N GLY A 636 -16.01 -23.61 11.73
CA GLY A 636 -16.30 -23.80 10.31
C GLY A 636 -15.16 -24.48 9.54
N ASN A 637 -15.28 -24.48 8.20
CA ASN A 637 -14.28 -25.10 7.32
C ASN A 637 -13.11 -24.14 7.06
N VAL A 638 -12.21 -24.08 8.04
CA VAL A 638 -10.98 -23.29 7.98
C VAL A 638 -9.94 -23.97 7.06
N LEU A 639 -9.25 -23.20 6.23
CA LEU A 639 -8.25 -23.72 5.30
C LEU A 639 -6.84 -23.75 5.92
N ASN A 640 -6.43 -22.65 6.54
CA ASN A 640 -5.09 -22.47 7.09
C ASN A 640 -5.12 -21.87 8.51
N ASN A 641 -3.94 -21.52 9.05
CA ASN A 641 -3.83 -20.74 10.28
C ASN A 641 -3.77 -19.24 9.97
N TRP A 642 -4.04 -18.40 10.95
CA TRP A 642 -4.05 -16.94 10.78
C TRP A 642 -2.74 -16.38 10.22
N TYR A 643 -1.60 -16.95 10.61
CA TYR A 643 -0.27 -16.47 10.20
C TYR A 643 0.13 -16.90 8.79
N ASP A 644 -0.54 -17.91 8.24
CA ASP A 644 -0.35 -18.37 6.86
C ASP A 644 -1.08 -17.44 5.88
N ASP A 645 -2.23 -16.90 6.31
CA ASP A 645 -3.15 -16.12 5.48
C ASP A 645 -3.00 -14.60 5.66
N LEU A 646 -1.93 -14.16 6.33
CA LEU A 646 -1.65 -12.74 6.46
C LEU A 646 -1.57 -12.09 5.07
N ASP A 647 -0.88 -12.71 4.12
CA ASP A 647 -0.53 -12.13 2.82
C ASP A 647 -1.45 -12.55 1.67
N LEU A 648 -2.68 -12.98 1.98
CA LEU A 648 -3.68 -13.23 0.96
C LEU A 648 -3.93 -11.99 0.06
N PRO A 649 -4.22 -12.19 -1.24
CA PRO A 649 -4.36 -11.10 -2.21
C PRO A 649 -5.37 -10.02 -1.83
N GLY A 650 -6.52 -10.40 -1.26
CA GLY A 650 -7.56 -9.44 -0.90
C GLY A 650 -7.07 -8.47 0.17
N ALA A 651 -6.38 -8.96 1.20
CA ALA A 651 -5.77 -8.12 2.23
C ALA A 651 -4.78 -7.09 1.63
N GLY A 652 -3.94 -7.50 0.67
CA GLY A 652 -3.01 -6.61 -0.02
C GLY A 652 -3.70 -5.57 -0.90
N SER A 653 -4.84 -5.93 -1.51
CA SER A 653 -5.57 -5.06 -2.44
C SER A 653 -6.27 -3.88 -1.76
N MET A 654 -6.60 -3.99 -0.46
CA MET A 654 -7.34 -2.95 0.27
C MET A 654 -6.64 -1.58 0.24
N ILE A 655 -5.30 -1.57 0.25
CA ILE A 655 -4.49 -0.35 0.19
C ILE A 655 -4.74 0.48 -1.07
N HIS A 656 -5.13 -0.16 -2.17
CA HIS A 656 -5.41 0.51 -3.43
C HIS A 656 -6.69 1.35 -3.33
N ALA A 657 -7.70 0.91 -2.59
CA ALA A 657 -8.88 1.74 -2.36
C ALA A 657 -8.53 2.96 -1.51
N ARG A 658 -7.75 2.77 -0.43
CA ARG A 658 -7.33 3.88 0.43
C ARG A 658 -6.55 4.94 -0.37
N ARG A 659 -5.54 4.52 -1.15
CA ARG A 659 -4.76 5.42 -2.02
C ARG A 659 -5.60 6.10 -3.10
N LEU A 660 -6.55 5.37 -3.68
CA LEU A 660 -7.48 5.94 -4.66
C LEU A 660 -8.27 7.07 -4.00
N PHE A 661 -8.96 6.80 -2.89
CA PHE A 661 -9.89 7.75 -2.30
C PHE A 661 -9.23 8.90 -1.55
N GLU A 662 -8.06 8.71 -0.94
CA GLU A 662 -7.31 9.78 -0.26
C GLU A 662 -6.61 10.73 -1.24
N ARG A 663 -6.53 10.40 -2.54
CA ARG A 663 -5.96 11.27 -3.57
C ARG A 663 -6.93 12.37 -4.04
N TYR A 664 -8.23 12.18 -3.88
CA TYR A 664 -9.26 13.08 -4.38
C TYR A 664 -9.94 13.83 -3.24
N ASP A 665 -10.70 14.88 -3.58
CA ASP A 665 -11.53 15.55 -2.57
C ASP A 665 -12.51 14.55 -1.94
N TYR A 666 -12.28 14.28 -0.66
CA TYR A 666 -12.94 13.20 0.06
C TYR A 666 -14.37 13.56 0.45
N PHE A 667 -14.62 14.81 0.82
CA PHE A 667 -15.90 15.23 1.41
C PHE A 667 -16.98 15.55 0.38
N SER A 668 -16.66 15.90 -0.87
CA SER A 668 -17.66 16.09 -1.94
C SER A 668 -18.23 14.78 -2.49
N ARG A 669 -17.61 13.64 -2.17
CA ARG A 669 -17.98 12.33 -2.72
C ARG A 669 -19.45 11.98 -2.44
N ARG A 670 -20.17 11.52 -3.47
CA ARG A 670 -21.52 10.96 -3.36
C ARG A 670 -21.76 9.82 -4.34
N PRO A 671 -22.67 8.87 -4.05
CA PRO A 671 -23.24 7.98 -5.05
C PRO A 671 -23.83 8.78 -6.23
N ALA A 672 -23.58 8.30 -7.43
CA ALA A 672 -24.00 8.94 -8.68
C ALA A 672 -24.45 7.88 -9.72
N PRO A 673 -25.46 7.05 -9.41
CA PRO A 673 -25.94 6.02 -10.33
C PRO A 673 -26.42 6.58 -11.68
N GLU A 674 -26.82 7.85 -11.73
CA GLU A 674 -27.23 8.57 -12.94
C GLU A 674 -26.13 8.66 -14.02
N ILE A 675 -24.87 8.41 -13.65
CA ILE A 675 -23.75 8.36 -14.59
C ILE A 675 -23.87 7.16 -15.53
N ILE A 676 -24.43 6.04 -15.06
CA ILE A 676 -24.52 4.80 -15.83
C ILE A 676 -25.81 4.82 -16.65
N LEU A 677 -25.67 4.86 -17.98
CA LEU A 677 -26.78 4.90 -18.93
C LEU A 677 -27.28 3.50 -19.29
N THR A 678 -26.42 2.48 -19.17
CA THR A 678 -26.80 1.09 -19.43
C THR A 678 -27.78 0.58 -18.37
N LYS A 679 -28.90 0.02 -18.84
CA LYS A 679 -29.84 -0.69 -17.96
C LYS A 679 -29.25 -2.02 -17.49
N GLN A 680 -28.99 -2.12 -16.19
CA GLN A 680 -28.34 -3.28 -15.59
C GLN A 680 -29.37 -4.33 -15.15
N GLN A 681 -29.12 -5.60 -15.47
CA GLN A 681 -30.03 -6.73 -15.13
C GLN A 681 -29.36 -7.80 -14.24
N ALA A 682 -28.03 -7.87 -14.26
CA ALA A 682 -27.26 -8.87 -13.51
C ALA A 682 -26.85 -8.31 -12.14
N ILE A 683 -27.63 -8.62 -11.11
CA ILE A 683 -27.36 -8.15 -9.73
C ILE A 683 -26.02 -8.64 -9.15
N GLY A 684 -25.45 -9.72 -9.67
CA GLY A 684 -24.13 -10.23 -9.28
C GLY A 684 -22.95 -9.46 -9.90
N ASP A 685 -23.22 -8.53 -10.81
CA ASP A 685 -22.22 -7.74 -11.54
C ASP A 685 -22.71 -6.31 -11.79
N MET A 686 -23.32 -5.72 -10.76
CA MET A 686 -23.78 -4.34 -10.81
C MET A 686 -22.59 -3.39 -10.90
N ALA A 687 -22.49 -2.65 -12.00
CA ALA A 687 -21.68 -1.45 -12.09
C ALA A 687 -22.26 -0.36 -11.18
N VAL A 688 -21.38 0.33 -10.47
CA VAL A 688 -21.77 1.39 -9.53
C VAL A 688 -20.91 2.62 -9.78
N ALA A 689 -21.47 3.80 -9.55
CA ALA A 689 -20.82 5.05 -9.85
C ALA A 689 -20.90 6.04 -8.69
N ILE A 690 -19.86 6.86 -8.57
CA ILE A 690 -19.77 8.00 -7.66
C ILE A 690 -19.23 9.22 -8.38
N GLN A 691 -19.45 10.38 -7.78
CA GLN A 691 -18.77 11.61 -8.17
C GLN A 691 -18.39 12.44 -6.96
N GLY A 692 -17.44 13.34 -7.15
CA GLY A 692 -17.10 14.43 -6.25
C GLY A 692 -16.77 15.70 -7.05
N ASP A 693 -16.12 16.65 -6.41
CA ASP A 693 -15.70 17.90 -7.05
C ASP A 693 -14.55 17.62 -8.03
N GLY A 694 -14.85 17.77 -9.32
CA GLY A 694 -13.89 17.59 -10.41
C GLY A 694 -13.56 16.13 -10.77
N TYR A 695 -14.25 15.13 -10.20
CA TYR A 695 -14.02 13.73 -10.56
C TYR A 695 -15.27 12.84 -10.48
N ALA A 696 -15.29 11.77 -11.26
CA ALA A 696 -16.30 10.73 -11.19
C ALA A 696 -15.71 9.36 -11.51
N PHE A 697 -16.14 8.33 -10.77
CA PHE A 697 -15.67 6.95 -10.92
C PHE A 697 -16.82 6.00 -11.24
N VAL A 698 -16.56 4.98 -12.06
CA VAL A 698 -17.47 3.86 -12.32
C VAL A 698 -16.74 2.55 -12.07
N TYR A 699 -17.18 1.79 -11.08
CA TYR A 699 -16.63 0.47 -10.76
C TYR A 699 -17.36 -0.62 -11.54
N LEU A 700 -16.60 -1.49 -12.20
CA LEU A 700 -17.05 -2.62 -13.01
C LEU A 700 -16.55 -3.92 -12.36
N PRO A 701 -17.37 -4.68 -11.62
CA PRO A 701 -16.90 -5.83 -10.84
C PRO A 701 -16.28 -6.96 -11.68
N HIS A 702 -16.80 -7.21 -12.88
CA HIS A 702 -16.25 -8.18 -13.83
C HIS A 702 -15.77 -7.57 -15.14
N GLY A 703 -15.55 -6.24 -15.19
CA GLY A 703 -15.08 -5.56 -16.39
C GLY A 703 -16.07 -5.63 -17.57
N ASN A 704 -17.36 -5.81 -17.30
CA ASN A 704 -18.39 -5.77 -18.34
C ASN A 704 -18.64 -4.34 -18.81
N ALA A 705 -18.85 -4.17 -20.11
CA ALA A 705 -19.00 -2.85 -20.71
C ALA A 705 -20.30 -2.17 -20.29
N VAL A 706 -20.24 -0.87 -20.04
CA VAL A 706 -21.39 -0.01 -19.76
C VAL A 706 -21.24 1.32 -20.49
N ASP A 707 -22.35 1.93 -20.86
CA ASP A 707 -22.42 3.28 -21.38
C ASP A 707 -22.56 4.25 -20.21
N VAL A 708 -21.78 5.33 -20.22
CA VAL A 708 -21.78 6.36 -19.16
C VAL A 708 -22.00 7.75 -19.73
N SER A 709 -22.53 8.67 -18.93
CA SER A 709 -22.63 10.09 -19.28
C SER A 709 -21.33 10.83 -18.96
N LEU A 710 -20.76 11.50 -19.96
CA LEU A 710 -19.62 12.42 -19.80
C LEU A 710 -20.06 13.80 -19.28
N GLU A 711 -21.37 14.05 -19.20
CA GLU A 711 -21.94 15.32 -18.71
C GLU A 711 -22.12 15.33 -17.19
N ALA A 712 -21.71 14.25 -16.50
CA ALA A 712 -21.85 14.09 -15.06
C ALA A 712 -21.13 15.18 -14.25
N LEU A 713 -20.00 15.68 -14.76
CA LEU A 713 -19.21 16.75 -14.17
C LEU A 713 -19.58 18.08 -14.81
N THR A 714 -20.66 18.70 -14.32
CA THR A 714 -21.33 19.85 -14.95
C THR A 714 -20.47 21.09 -15.20
N ASN A 715 -19.37 21.25 -14.45
CA ASN A 715 -18.44 22.39 -14.60
C ASN A 715 -17.21 22.06 -15.47
N ALA A 716 -17.08 20.83 -15.96
CA ALA A 716 -15.96 20.43 -16.80
C ALA A 716 -16.21 20.80 -18.26
N SER A 717 -15.18 21.30 -18.95
CA SER A 717 -15.20 21.43 -20.41
C SER A 717 -14.52 20.24 -21.09
N ILE A 718 -13.44 19.73 -20.47
CA ILE A 718 -12.67 18.57 -20.91
C ILE A 718 -12.57 17.59 -19.73
N LEU A 719 -12.71 16.31 -20.04
CA LEU A 719 -12.49 15.20 -19.13
C LEU A 719 -11.26 14.41 -19.56
N THR A 720 -10.38 14.14 -18.61
CA THR A 720 -9.36 13.10 -18.70
C THR A 720 -9.97 11.78 -18.26
N LEU A 721 -10.04 10.83 -19.17
CA LEU A 721 -10.54 9.48 -18.95
C LEU A 721 -9.37 8.56 -18.65
N GLN A 722 -9.48 7.72 -17.62
CA GLN A 722 -8.46 6.75 -17.23
C GLN A 722 -9.10 5.45 -16.73
N TRP A 723 -8.38 4.34 -16.84
CA TRP A 723 -8.59 3.14 -16.07
C TRP A 723 -7.79 3.21 -14.78
N TYR A 724 -8.37 2.69 -13.71
CA TYR A 724 -7.69 2.33 -12.49
C TYR A 724 -7.87 0.84 -12.25
N ASN A 725 -6.76 0.12 -12.08
CA ASN A 725 -6.74 -1.30 -11.81
C ASN A 725 -6.77 -1.54 -10.29
N PRO A 726 -7.92 -1.95 -9.70
CA PRO A 726 -8.07 -2.14 -8.26
C PRO A 726 -7.20 -3.27 -7.67
N ARG A 727 -6.62 -4.13 -8.51
CA ARG A 727 -5.71 -5.22 -8.09
C ARG A 727 -4.29 -4.72 -7.85
N THR A 728 -3.85 -3.73 -8.62
CA THR A 728 -2.44 -3.28 -8.63
C THR A 728 -2.27 -1.80 -8.28
N GLY A 729 -3.36 -1.05 -8.21
CA GLY A 729 -3.37 0.40 -7.98
C GLY A 729 -2.84 1.23 -9.14
N GLN A 730 -2.75 0.66 -10.34
CA GLN A 730 -2.20 1.34 -11.52
C GLN A 730 -3.27 2.13 -12.25
N TYR A 731 -2.88 3.30 -12.76
CA TYR A 731 -3.67 4.08 -13.70
C TYR A 731 -3.19 3.83 -15.14
N SER A 732 -4.13 3.79 -16.08
CA SER A 732 -3.87 3.83 -17.53
C SER A 732 -4.78 4.88 -18.13
N PHE A 733 -4.25 5.92 -18.76
CA PHE A 733 -5.10 6.91 -19.43
C PHE A 733 -5.81 6.30 -20.64
N ILE A 734 -6.90 6.95 -21.05
CA ILE A 734 -7.70 6.53 -22.19
C ILE A 734 -7.72 7.65 -23.22
N ALA A 735 -8.21 8.83 -22.83
CA ALA A 735 -8.32 9.99 -23.70
C ALA A 735 -8.62 11.27 -22.90
N ASP A 736 -8.32 12.42 -23.50
CA ASP A 736 -8.98 13.68 -23.16
C ASP A 736 -10.14 13.91 -24.12
N VAL A 737 -11.34 14.13 -23.59
CA VAL A 737 -12.56 14.28 -24.38
C VAL A 737 -13.37 15.50 -23.91
N PRO A 738 -14.16 16.13 -24.79
CA PRO A 738 -15.17 17.08 -24.33
C PRO A 738 -16.10 16.44 -23.30
N ALA A 739 -16.46 17.18 -22.26
CA ALA A 739 -17.40 16.75 -21.21
C ALA A 739 -18.85 16.74 -21.73
N LYS A 740 -19.12 15.97 -22.78
CA LYS A 740 -20.38 15.99 -23.52
C LYS A 740 -20.75 14.60 -24.07
N GLY A 741 -22.04 14.25 -24.01
CA GLY A 741 -22.58 13.02 -24.57
C GLY A 741 -22.28 11.77 -23.74
N GLY A 742 -22.49 10.61 -24.35
CA GLY A 742 -22.23 9.30 -23.76
C GLY A 742 -20.89 8.70 -24.19
N TYR A 743 -20.33 7.82 -23.37
CA TYR A 743 -19.11 7.08 -23.64
C TYR A 743 -19.29 5.60 -23.29
N GLN A 744 -18.90 4.70 -24.20
CA GLN A 744 -18.91 3.27 -23.91
C GLN A 744 -17.61 2.89 -23.18
N VAL A 745 -17.76 2.59 -21.90
CA VAL A 745 -16.69 2.15 -21.01
C VAL A 745 -16.48 0.65 -21.20
N LYS A 746 -15.36 0.25 -21.82
CA LYS A 746 -15.00 -1.15 -22.06
C LYS A 746 -13.52 -1.39 -21.70
N PRO A 747 -13.22 -2.11 -20.60
CA PRO A 747 -11.84 -2.37 -20.19
C PRO A 747 -11.16 -3.42 -21.08
N GLU A 748 -9.84 -3.53 -20.94
CA GLU A 748 -9.01 -4.48 -21.71
C GLU A 748 -9.28 -5.95 -21.34
N SER A 749 -9.75 -6.21 -20.12
CA SER A 749 -10.08 -7.55 -19.63
C SER A 749 -11.43 -7.58 -18.93
N SER A 750 -12.10 -8.74 -18.99
CA SER A 750 -13.40 -8.99 -18.38
C SER A 750 -13.46 -10.40 -17.75
N GLY A 751 -14.50 -10.66 -16.96
CA GLY A 751 -14.72 -11.91 -16.22
C GLY A 751 -14.40 -11.80 -14.72
N LYS A 752 -14.68 -12.87 -13.96
CA LYS A 752 -14.44 -12.90 -12.51
C LYS A 752 -12.97 -12.59 -12.19
N GLY A 753 -12.75 -11.64 -11.28
CA GLY A 753 -11.41 -11.18 -10.89
C GLY A 753 -10.80 -10.11 -11.80
N ASN A 754 -11.45 -9.75 -12.91
CA ASN A 754 -11.04 -8.67 -13.81
C ASN A 754 -11.86 -7.39 -13.57
N ASP A 755 -11.92 -6.94 -12.32
CA ASP A 755 -12.54 -5.69 -11.91
C ASP A 755 -11.77 -4.44 -12.38
N TRP A 756 -12.49 -3.36 -12.70
CA TRP A 756 -11.89 -2.10 -13.16
C TRP A 756 -12.64 -0.90 -12.60
N ILE A 757 -11.94 0.21 -12.41
CA ILE A 757 -12.57 1.50 -12.13
C ILE A 757 -12.28 2.43 -13.31
N PHE A 758 -13.33 2.88 -13.98
CA PHE A 758 -13.23 3.96 -14.96
C PHE A 758 -13.23 5.29 -14.21
N VAL A 759 -12.26 6.14 -14.51
CA VAL A 759 -11.97 7.39 -13.83
C VAL A 759 -12.17 8.53 -14.82
N MET A 760 -12.95 9.52 -14.42
CA MET A 760 -13.16 10.78 -15.15
C MET A 760 -12.67 11.91 -14.28
N ASN A 761 -11.73 12.70 -14.77
CA ASN A 761 -11.19 13.87 -14.07
C ASN A 761 -11.41 15.13 -14.91
N SER A 762 -11.93 16.20 -14.30
CA SER A 762 -12.07 17.48 -14.97
C SER A 762 -10.70 18.14 -15.15
N LYS A 763 -10.39 18.61 -16.36
CA LYS A 763 -9.31 19.59 -16.56
C LYS A 763 -9.90 20.99 -16.36
N LYS A 764 -9.34 21.75 -15.41
CA LYS A 764 -9.54 23.20 -15.38
C LYS A 764 -8.73 23.81 -16.53
N MET A 765 -9.39 24.59 -17.38
CA MET A 765 -8.70 25.41 -18.40
C MET A 765 -7.93 26.55 -17.76
#